data_AF-A0A1I0KWZ7-F1
#
_entry.id   AF-A0A1I0KWZ7-F1
#
_cell.length_a   1.000
_cell.length_b   1.000
_cell.length_c   1.000
_cell.angle_alpha   90.00
_cell.angle_beta   90.00
_cell.angle_gamma   90.00
#
_symmetry.space_group_name_H-M   'P 1'
#
loop_
_entity.id
_entity.type
_entity.pdbx_description
1 polymer ?
#
loop_
_entity_poly.entity_id
_entity_poly.type
_entity_poly.pdbx_seq_one_letter_code
_entity_poly.pdbx_strand_id
1 'polypeptide(L)'
;MRHVTLEAIQEEVTAALAQGTGYLPELFGREVDLVNGLGMTRDELQGAVAAAGLKLGLSAGLPDSLSQHTTIERIARNMLELVNGGASPAPSGELTLEQVLAFVDGCAQRNERPVLETLLTETSEALARLEAAAGKAPEPVRSAPVSAASPAQVMTLLVKALVERTGYPEDMLEPELDLEADLGIDTVKQVEAFAMARVSLGVEKDENFRLRDHNTLRKMVDYLVPRSLGSAPATAPAPQPAAAPASVEAAAVLEFLRQGMAGKSGYGLDVLQPDLDLEVDLGIDTITQIEVFALAREHYGVERDEDFRVRHYNTLRKMAEYLVARASGSAPTRSAAAPAQPDAVMKMLISALVERTGYPEDMLEPDLDLEADLGIDTVKQVEAFAMARVALGVEKDENFRLRDHNTLRKMVAYLSNAAPSAVAPVEAAPAPAPGGAPGAKPEAVMALLVKALVERTGYPEDMLEPELDLEADLGIDTVKQVEAFAMARVSLGVEKDENFRLRDHNTLRKMVDYLVRGAAGSTAAPAPEAAPASPSAGEEEVQAFLVSVLQEKTGYSTEIIQPDLDMEVELGIDTVTQIEAFALTREKFGVPRNEDFRIRDHNTVRKMSAYLAAHLPNAGAAPQPPASPQALPPAAAAKAMDLEAVRRFVAQCEAKGDVESLRKLAAHLGTHLRAPAPQPLTPPAQMAGQRYEVHPVALGAQVRPENIAHLKGKTLGITTDAQGAYKALAQKLEAAGARVVLLHTGPAPAQGMSLDWKQPETAGSRLKELQASQPLDGLILLHTTAAAPKLAGLEAAEWASSINTFTLGLYYSGVAVYDRINAIPGGGWYLVATAGGGLFGHANAQGQVPLAGAVGGFIKCLKRELPGSRCKALDLDPQDAQGWAEQVWTELVSADPDIEVGYSGGRRFVFRDIPTPLAAGKPALSIRPGAVVVVSGGGRGVVYHSAKRLSQATGARVIVTGRTVPPAGHEEWLKVPAKELPAYQMGWVRRYLAEHAGSTPVQARRAFESGIAYRRELHQNLEDCRAQGIPLEYKVCDMTDVQAVRALLAGVRQQYGRIDGIVHGATIEESKSLPRKTADVFVRTLNAKAHLWQLLVQETWKDDLQFFISFGSGSGRYGNKGQTSYSAANALIAKAGLVYGTLRPGVRSVTVDWPVWVGAGIVENNADYLERLSKLGVCVIDIAEGAYWFTGEILHGGSAGETVIADDKTFESVGWPRHGQDSLQVTAREAGGTRYAL
;
A
#
# COMPACT_ATOMS: atom_id res chain seq x y z
N MET A 1 -42.10 -44.20 39.88
CA MET A 1 -42.11 -43.54 38.55
C MET A 1 -42.09 -44.60 37.45
N ARG A 2 -42.38 -44.25 36.19
CA ARG A 2 -42.01 -45.11 35.05
C ARG A 2 -40.52 -44.92 34.78
N HIS A 3 -39.78 -45.98 34.46
CA HIS A 3 -38.46 -45.80 33.86
C HIS A 3 -38.65 -45.30 32.43
N VAL A 4 -38.11 -44.12 32.13
CA VAL A 4 -38.08 -43.55 30.78
C VAL A 4 -36.74 -43.94 30.15
N THR A 5 -36.76 -44.43 28.92
CA THR A 5 -35.53 -44.77 28.17
C THR A 5 -35.02 -43.55 27.41
N LEU A 6 -33.72 -43.52 27.08
CA LEU A 6 -33.12 -42.45 26.28
C LEU A 6 -33.90 -42.18 24.99
N GLU A 7 -34.34 -43.25 24.33
CA GLU A 7 -35.03 -43.22 23.03
C GLU A 7 -36.43 -42.60 23.15
N ALA A 8 -37.17 -42.88 24.24
CA ALA A 8 -38.46 -42.24 24.51
C ALA A 8 -38.33 -40.73 24.80
N ILE A 9 -37.18 -40.26 25.31
CA ILE A 9 -36.90 -38.83 25.46
C ILE A 9 -36.54 -38.21 24.09
N GLN A 10 -35.75 -38.90 23.26
CA GLN A 10 -35.44 -38.46 21.90
C GLN A 10 -36.71 -38.30 21.05
N GLU A 11 -37.62 -39.28 21.07
CA GLU A 11 -38.88 -39.25 20.31
C GLU A 11 -39.76 -38.06 20.70
N GLU A 12 -39.96 -37.79 21.99
CA GLU A 12 -40.79 -36.66 22.45
C GLU A 12 -40.15 -35.29 22.17
N VAL A 13 -38.82 -35.17 22.23
CA VAL A 13 -38.11 -33.93 21.83
C VAL A 13 -38.23 -33.69 20.33
N THR A 14 -38.01 -34.72 19.49
CA THR A 14 -38.18 -34.63 18.03
C THR A 14 -39.63 -34.30 17.66
N ALA A 15 -40.61 -34.93 18.31
CA ALA A 15 -42.03 -34.64 18.07
C ALA A 15 -42.40 -33.19 18.44
N ALA A 16 -41.87 -32.67 19.55
CA ALA A 16 -42.07 -31.28 19.96
C ALA A 16 -41.42 -30.27 19.00
N LEU A 17 -40.20 -30.54 18.52
CA LEU A 17 -39.49 -29.69 17.55
C LEU A 17 -40.23 -29.65 16.20
N ALA A 18 -40.61 -30.81 15.65
CA ALA A 18 -41.37 -30.91 14.41
C ALA A 18 -42.74 -30.22 14.52
N GLN A 19 -43.46 -30.40 15.63
CA GLN A 19 -44.76 -29.75 15.86
C GLN A 19 -44.66 -28.23 16.06
N GLY A 20 -43.57 -27.75 16.68
CA GLY A 20 -43.35 -26.31 16.92
C GLY A 20 -42.90 -25.53 15.69
N THR A 21 -42.20 -26.17 14.75
CA THR A 21 -41.58 -25.48 13.59
C THR A 21 -42.13 -25.91 12.22
N GLY A 22 -42.86 -27.02 12.13
CA GLY A 22 -43.42 -27.53 10.88
C GLY A 22 -42.44 -28.30 10.00
N TYR A 23 -41.20 -28.51 10.43
CA TYR A 23 -40.24 -29.38 9.75
C TYR A 23 -40.63 -30.87 9.85
N LEU A 24 -40.26 -31.63 8.82
CA LEU A 24 -40.47 -33.09 8.78
C LEU A 24 -39.64 -33.80 9.87
N PRO A 25 -40.22 -34.74 10.64
CA PRO A 25 -39.50 -35.47 11.72
C PRO A 25 -38.19 -36.12 11.28
N GLU A 26 -38.11 -36.57 10.02
CA GLU A 26 -36.96 -37.25 9.43
C GLU A 26 -35.71 -36.34 9.27
N LEU A 27 -35.88 -35.01 9.34
CA LEU A 27 -34.77 -34.05 9.31
C LEU A 27 -34.00 -33.97 10.64
N PHE A 28 -34.61 -34.45 11.74
CA PHE A 28 -34.06 -34.37 13.09
C PHE A 28 -33.23 -35.61 13.48
N GLY A 29 -32.26 -35.95 12.63
CA GLY A 29 -31.36 -37.10 12.83
C GLY A 29 -30.48 -36.97 14.09
N ARG A 30 -30.01 -38.12 14.62
CA ARG A 30 -29.28 -38.21 15.90
C ARG A 30 -28.00 -37.36 16.02
N GLU A 31 -27.44 -36.88 14.90
CA GLU A 31 -26.20 -36.08 14.85
C GLU A 31 -26.33 -34.71 14.12
N VAL A 32 -27.54 -34.17 13.99
CA VAL A 32 -27.76 -32.85 13.35
C VAL A 32 -27.52 -31.69 14.33
N ASP A 33 -26.81 -30.64 13.91
CA ASP A 33 -26.75 -29.36 14.63
C ASP A 33 -28.01 -28.54 14.34
N LEU A 34 -28.89 -28.43 15.33
CA LEU A 34 -30.19 -27.77 15.21
C LEU A 34 -30.08 -26.25 14.97
N VAL A 35 -29.06 -25.60 15.52
CA VAL A 35 -28.94 -24.13 15.52
C VAL A 35 -28.12 -23.65 14.33
N ASN A 36 -26.96 -24.27 14.08
CA ASN A 36 -26.06 -23.87 12.99
C ASN A 36 -26.36 -24.59 11.67
N GLY A 37 -26.93 -25.80 11.72
CA GLY A 37 -27.24 -26.61 10.54
C GLY A 37 -28.68 -26.42 10.02
N LEU A 38 -29.67 -26.39 10.92
CA LEU A 38 -31.08 -26.14 10.56
C LEU A 38 -31.54 -24.69 10.79
N GLY A 39 -30.72 -23.83 11.39
CA GLY A 39 -31.02 -22.41 11.58
C GLY A 39 -32.05 -22.10 12.67
N MET A 40 -32.36 -23.05 13.57
CA MET A 40 -33.36 -22.86 14.62
C MET A 40 -32.90 -21.82 15.66
N THR A 41 -33.82 -20.99 16.14
CA THR A 41 -33.53 -20.07 17.25
C THR A 41 -33.44 -20.82 18.58
N ARG A 42 -32.75 -20.22 19.56
CA ARG A 42 -32.63 -20.81 20.90
C ARG A 42 -33.98 -20.89 21.62
N ASP A 43 -34.85 -19.91 21.40
CA ASP A 43 -36.17 -19.81 22.02
C ASP A 43 -37.11 -20.93 21.53
N GLU A 44 -37.06 -21.28 20.23
CA GLU A 44 -37.79 -22.43 19.66
C GLU A 44 -37.29 -23.75 20.26
N LEU A 45 -35.97 -23.91 20.39
CA LEU A 45 -35.36 -25.10 21.00
C LEU A 45 -35.71 -25.22 22.49
N GLN A 46 -35.68 -24.13 23.24
CA GLN A 46 -36.11 -24.08 24.65
C GLN A 46 -37.58 -24.43 24.79
N GLY A 47 -38.46 -23.86 23.96
CA GLY A 47 -39.90 -24.16 23.97
C GLY A 47 -40.22 -25.62 23.72
N ALA A 48 -39.56 -26.25 22.73
CA ALA A 48 -39.73 -27.67 22.43
C ALA A 48 -39.22 -28.58 23.56
N VAL A 49 -38.04 -28.28 24.12
CA VAL A 49 -37.45 -29.04 25.24
C VAL A 49 -38.32 -28.94 26.50
N ALA A 50 -38.85 -27.75 26.82
CA ALA A 50 -39.78 -27.54 27.92
C ALA A 50 -41.11 -28.32 27.73
N ALA A 51 -41.65 -28.33 26.50
CA ALA A 51 -42.87 -29.09 26.17
C ALA A 51 -42.68 -30.61 26.32
N ALA A 52 -41.52 -31.14 25.88
CA ALA A 52 -41.17 -32.54 26.07
C ALA A 52 -41.00 -32.88 27.57
N GLY A 53 -40.32 -32.04 28.34
CA GLY A 53 -40.18 -32.20 29.80
C GLY A 53 -41.51 -32.27 30.55
N LEU A 54 -42.47 -31.41 30.17
CA LEU A 54 -43.83 -31.41 30.70
C LEU A 54 -44.58 -32.72 30.42
N LYS A 55 -44.53 -33.23 29.18
CA LYS A 55 -45.13 -34.54 28.83
C LYS A 55 -44.51 -35.70 29.61
N LEU A 56 -43.18 -35.68 29.79
CA LEU A 56 -42.42 -36.70 30.51
C LEU A 56 -42.61 -36.63 32.04
N GLY A 57 -43.33 -35.62 32.55
CA GLY A 57 -43.71 -35.50 33.96
C GLY A 57 -42.62 -34.89 34.86
N LEU A 58 -41.68 -34.13 34.29
CA LEU A 58 -40.64 -33.46 35.07
C LEU A 58 -41.22 -32.19 35.72
N SER A 59 -41.40 -32.25 37.05
CA SER A 59 -42.11 -31.23 37.85
C SER A 59 -41.22 -30.07 38.33
N ALA A 60 -39.96 -30.03 37.91
CA ALA A 60 -39.06 -28.90 38.08
C ALA A 60 -38.56 -28.47 36.70
N GLY A 61 -38.38 -27.17 36.49
CA GLY A 61 -37.98 -26.60 35.20
C GLY A 61 -36.66 -27.20 34.70
N LEU A 62 -36.63 -27.56 33.42
CA LEU A 62 -35.43 -28.03 32.74
C LEU A 62 -34.39 -26.89 32.69
N PRO A 63 -33.10 -27.13 32.98
CA PRO A 63 -32.08 -26.09 32.92
C PRO A 63 -31.88 -25.54 31.51
N ASP A 64 -31.77 -24.22 31.36
CA ASP A 64 -31.53 -23.54 30.08
C ASP A 64 -30.24 -24.01 29.39
N SER A 65 -29.27 -24.53 30.16
CA SER A 65 -28.05 -25.14 29.62
C SER A 65 -28.31 -26.32 28.69
N LEU A 66 -29.44 -27.02 28.80
CA LEU A 66 -29.81 -28.09 27.86
C LEU A 66 -29.99 -27.56 26.43
N SER A 67 -30.52 -26.34 26.27
CA SER A 67 -30.66 -25.69 24.95
C SER A 67 -29.34 -25.23 24.33
N GLN A 68 -28.22 -25.34 25.07
CA GLN A 68 -26.87 -25.09 24.56
C GLN A 68 -26.26 -26.32 23.90
N HIS A 69 -26.89 -27.50 24.01
CA HIS A 69 -26.48 -28.70 23.30
C HIS A 69 -27.16 -28.75 21.94
N THR A 70 -26.37 -28.63 20.86
CA THR A 70 -26.88 -28.50 19.50
C THR A 70 -27.51 -29.77 18.91
N THR A 71 -27.60 -30.87 19.66
CA THR A 71 -27.98 -32.20 19.14
C THR A 71 -28.99 -32.90 20.06
N ILE A 72 -30.07 -33.43 19.50
CA ILE A 72 -31.17 -34.08 20.26
C ILE A 72 -30.66 -35.21 21.16
N GLU A 73 -29.69 -36.01 20.71
CA GLU A 73 -29.15 -37.08 21.55
C GLU A 73 -28.47 -36.56 22.83
N ARG A 74 -27.74 -35.44 22.75
CA ARG A 74 -27.05 -34.83 23.91
C ARG A 74 -28.07 -34.20 24.88
N ILE A 75 -29.10 -33.54 24.34
CA ILE A 75 -30.24 -33.03 25.11
C ILE A 75 -30.92 -34.17 25.87
N ALA A 76 -31.31 -35.24 25.16
CA ALA A 76 -32.01 -36.37 25.74
C ALA A 76 -31.18 -37.14 26.79
N ARG A 77 -29.85 -37.23 26.60
CA ARG A 77 -28.95 -37.90 27.54
C ARG A 77 -28.83 -37.12 28.86
N ASN A 78 -28.72 -35.79 28.78
CA ASN A 78 -28.64 -34.94 29.97
C ASN A 78 -30.02 -34.79 30.67
N MET A 79 -31.12 -34.82 29.90
CA MET A 79 -32.47 -34.98 30.48
C MET A 79 -32.63 -36.33 31.21
N LEU A 80 -32.09 -37.42 30.68
CA LEU A 80 -32.11 -38.72 31.35
C LEU A 80 -31.28 -38.72 32.65
N GLU A 81 -30.16 -37.99 32.71
CA GLU A 81 -29.41 -37.80 33.94
C GLU A 81 -30.22 -37.00 34.98
N LEU A 82 -30.91 -35.92 34.58
CA LEU A 82 -31.81 -35.15 35.45
C LEU A 82 -33.03 -35.95 35.95
N VAL A 83 -33.51 -36.93 35.19
CA VAL A 83 -34.58 -37.87 35.60
C VAL A 83 -34.11 -38.82 36.71
N ASN A 84 -32.80 -39.15 36.75
CA ASN A 84 -32.25 -40.21 37.62
C ASN A 84 -31.32 -39.69 38.74
N GLY A 85 -30.81 -38.46 38.64
CA GLY A 85 -29.84 -37.86 39.57
C GLY A 85 -30.44 -36.81 40.50
N GLY A 86 -30.39 -37.06 41.81
CA GLY A 86 -30.80 -36.08 42.84
C GLY A 86 -29.82 -34.91 42.98
N ALA A 87 -30.34 -33.75 43.39
CA ALA A 87 -29.60 -32.48 43.42
C ALA A 87 -28.37 -32.45 44.34
N SER A 88 -27.41 -31.58 43.98
CA SER A 88 -26.24 -31.19 44.79
C SER A 88 -26.28 -29.67 45.06
N PRO A 89 -25.73 -29.15 46.17
CA PRO A 89 -26.20 -27.88 46.75
C PRO A 89 -25.56 -26.61 46.17
N ALA A 90 -26.34 -25.52 46.18
CA ALA A 90 -25.89 -24.19 45.81
C ALA A 90 -25.01 -23.52 46.91
N PRO A 91 -23.98 -22.73 46.55
CA PRO A 91 -23.22 -21.94 47.51
C PRO A 91 -23.95 -20.65 47.89
N SER A 92 -24.48 -20.56 49.12
CA SER A 92 -25.09 -19.33 49.63
C SER A 92 -24.03 -18.30 50.07
N GLY A 93 -23.90 -17.22 49.32
CA GLY A 93 -23.14 -16.01 49.68
C GLY A 93 -23.59 -14.85 48.81
N GLU A 94 -23.91 -13.70 49.42
CA GLU A 94 -24.21 -12.48 48.66
C GLU A 94 -22.92 -11.89 48.10
N LEU A 95 -22.96 -11.43 46.85
CA LEU A 95 -21.83 -10.77 46.18
C LEU A 95 -21.84 -9.28 46.53
N THR A 96 -20.69 -8.72 46.88
CA THR A 96 -20.57 -7.28 47.16
C THR A 96 -20.30 -6.49 45.88
N LEU A 97 -20.68 -5.21 45.89
CA LEU A 97 -20.35 -4.30 44.79
C LEU A 97 -18.84 -4.26 44.54
N GLU A 98 -18.01 -4.21 45.59
CA GLU A 98 -16.54 -4.16 45.48
C GLU A 98 -15.97 -5.39 44.75
N GLN A 99 -16.51 -6.59 45.01
CA GLN A 99 -16.14 -7.81 44.30
C GLN A 99 -16.47 -7.72 42.80
N VAL A 100 -17.64 -7.17 42.45
CA VAL A 100 -18.05 -6.98 41.05
C VAL A 100 -17.25 -5.89 40.34
N LEU A 101 -16.94 -4.78 41.02
CA LEU A 101 -16.06 -3.74 40.47
C LEU A 101 -14.65 -4.29 40.22
N ALA A 102 -14.08 -5.06 41.16
CA ALA A 102 -12.78 -5.70 40.98
C ALA A 102 -12.77 -6.74 39.84
N PHE A 103 -13.87 -7.46 39.61
CA PHE A 103 -14.02 -8.32 38.42
C PHE A 103 -14.04 -7.49 37.13
N VAL A 104 -14.78 -6.37 37.10
CA VAL A 104 -14.84 -5.43 35.97
C VAL A 104 -13.46 -4.81 35.68
N ASP A 105 -12.70 -4.43 36.71
CA ASP A 105 -11.32 -3.95 36.57
C ASP A 105 -10.39 -5.04 36.04
N GLY A 106 -10.57 -6.29 36.48
CA GLY A 106 -9.85 -7.44 35.93
C GLY A 106 -10.19 -7.69 34.45
N CYS A 107 -11.45 -7.58 34.06
CA CYS A 107 -11.87 -7.66 32.65
C CYS A 107 -11.26 -6.52 31.81
N ALA A 108 -11.21 -5.30 32.35
CA ALA A 108 -10.57 -4.16 31.69
C ALA A 108 -9.05 -4.36 31.53
N GLN A 109 -8.36 -4.85 32.57
CA GLN A 109 -6.93 -5.19 32.53
C GLN A 109 -6.62 -6.32 31.52
N ARG A 110 -7.54 -7.26 31.31
CA ARG A 110 -7.45 -8.33 30.29
C ARG A 110 -8.00 -7.92 28.92
N ASN A 111 -8.40 -6.65 28.74
CA ASN A 111 -8.97 -6.09 27.51
C ASN A 111 -10.24 -6.82 27.01
N GLU A 112 -11.05 -7.36 27.92
CA GLU A 112 -12.27 -8.14 27.63
C GLU A 112 -13.47 -7.26 27.25
N ARG A 113 -13.26 -6.30 26.33
CA ARG A 113 -14.22 -5.25 25.96
C ARG A 113 -15.64 -5.76 25.64
N PRO A 114 -15.85 -6.86 24.88
CA PRO A 114 -17.21 -7.36 24.60
C PRO A 114 -17.97 -7.83 25.85
N VAL A 115 -17.25 -8.35 26.86
CA VAL A 115 -17.84 -8.75 28.15
C VAL A 115 -18.31 -7.52 28.91
N LEU A 116 -17.48 -6.47 28.93
CA LEU A 116 -17.83 -5.17 29.51
C LEU A 116 -19.03 -4.53 28.80
N GLU A 117 -19.07 -4.51 27.45
CA GLU A 117 -20.18 -3.91 26.69
C GLU A 117 -21.51 -4.66 26.89
N THR A 118 -21.45 -5.99 27.00
CA THR A 118 -22.59 -6.84 27.39
C THR A 118 -23.08 -6.45 28.79
N LEU A 119 -22.17 -6.39 29.77
CA LEU A 119 -22.48 -6.02 31.15
C LEU A 119 -23.02 -4.60 31.29
N LEU A 120 -22.49 -3.63 30.53
CA LEU A 120 -23.00 -2.26 30.52
C LEU A 120 -24.43 -2.21 29.99
N THR A 121 -24.74 -2.99 28.95
CA THR A 121 -26.08 -3.08 28.37
C THR A 121 -27.05 -3.66 29.41
N GLU A 122 -26.75 -4.84 29.95
CA GLU A 122 -27.58 -5.53 30.97
C GLU A 122 -27.79 -4.66 32.23
N THR A 123 -26.73 -4.01 32.72
CA THR A 123 -26.80 -3.11 33.89
C THR A 123 -27.58 -1.82 33.56
N SER A 124 -27.45 -1.27 32.35
CA SER A 124 -28.17 -0.05 31.94
C SER A 124 -29.65 -0.30 31.72
N GLU A 125 -30.04 -1.46 31.20
CA GLU A 125 -31.45 -1.85 31.12
C GLU A 125 -32.05 -2.07 32.52
N ALA A 126 -31.34 -2.77 33.41
CA ALA A 126 -31.74 -2.96 34.80
C ALA A 126 -31.92 -1.62 35.52
N LEU A 127 -30.97 -0.71 35.34
CA LEU A 127 -31.03 0.65 35.86
C LEU A 127 -32.23 1.41 35.25
N ALA A 128 -32.45 1.35 33.93
CA ALA A 128 -33.57 2.01 33.27
C ALA A 128 -34.94 1.47 33.73
N ARG A 129 -35.06 0.16 33.99
CA ARG A 129 -36.28 -0.46 34.56
C ARG A 129 -36.60 0.11 35.94
N LEU A 130 -35.60 0.29 36.81
CA LEU A 130 -35.79 0.90 38.14
C LEU A 130 -35.95 2.43 38.09
N GLU A 131 -35.21 3.13 37.23
CA GLU A 131 -35.27 4.59 37.13
C GLU A 131 -36.56 5.08 36.46
N ALA A 132 -37.14 4.30 35.54
CA ALA A 132 -38.51 4.51 35.06
C ALA A 132 -39.57 4.43 36.18
N ALA A 133 -39.27 3.70 37.28
CA ALA A 133 -40.11 3.64 38.47
C ALA A 133 -39.75 4.70 39.55
N ALA A 134 -38.61 5.41 39.44
CA ALA A 134 -38.07 6.28 40.50
C ALA A 134 -37.86 7.76 40.11
N GLY A 135 -37.65 8.09 38.83
CA GLY A 135 -37.90 9.42 38.27
C GLY A 135 -37.10 10.62 38.81
N LYS A 136 -35.76 10.57 38.91
CA LYS A 136 -34.90 11.78 39.04
C LYS A 136 -33.42 11.55 38.75
N ALA A 137 -32.73 12.59 38.26
CA ALA A 137 -31.32 12.60 37.84
C ALA A 137 -30.47 13.66 38.59
N PRO A 138 -29.13 13.45 38.76
CA PRO A 138 -28.19 14.45 39.27
C PRO A 138 -26.99 14.78 38.33
N GLU A 139 -26.30 15.90 38.61
CA GLU A 139 -25.10 16.39 37.90
C GLU A 139 -23.80 16.30 38.77
N PRO A 140 -22.58 16.51 38.20
CA PRO A 140 -21.30 16.11 38.82
C PRO A 140 -20.58 17.19 39.66
N VAL A 141 -19.55 16.76 40.41
CA VAL A 141 -18.68 17.59 41.27
C VAL A 141 -17.22 17.60 40.74
N ARG A 142 -16.46 18.68 41.00
CA ARG A 142 -15.08 18.90 40.52
C ARG A 142 -14.01 18.72 41.61
N SER A 143 -12.75 18.54 41.17
CA SER A 143 -11.54 18.35 41.98
C SER A 143 -10.80 19.64 42.37
N ALA A 144 -9.74 19.51 43.18
CA ALA A 144 -8.84 20.58 43.64
C ALA A 144 -7.34 20.15 43.49
N PRO A 145 -6.36 21.09 43.51
CA PRO A 145 -5.07 20.90 42.83
C PRO A 145 -3.85 20.54 43.73
N VAL A 146 -2.71 20.28 43.07
CA VAL A 146 -1.39 19.93 43.65
C VAL A 146 -0.35 21.03 43.31
N SER A 147 0.71 21.16 44.12
CA SER A 147 1.73 22.23 44.04
C SER A 147 3.01 21.88 43.25
N ALA A 148 3.84 22.90 43.01
CA ALA A 148 5.04 22.86 42.15
C ALA A 148 6.18 21.91 42.60
N ALA A 149 7.07 21.60 41.65
CA ALA A 149 8.12 20.58 41.77
C ALA A 149 9.53 21.14 42.08
N SER A 150 10.33 20.30 42.73
CA SER A 150 11.73 20.54 43.14
C SER A 150 12.75 19.82 42.23
N PRO A 151 14.06 20.15 42.28
CA PRO A 151 15.08 19.50 41.43
C PRO A 151 15.15 17.98 41.55
N ALA A 152 14.89 17.43 42.75
CA ALA A 152 14.80 15.98 42.94
C ALA A 152 13.63 15.37 42.13
N GLN A 153 12.48 16.04 42.09
CA GLN A 153 11.32 15.59 41.31
C GLN A 153 11.56 15.74 39.80
N VAL A 154 12.37 16.72 39.35
CA VAL A 154 12.83 16.80 37.95
C VAL A 154 13.70 15.58 37.60
N MET A 155 14.65 15.21 38.46
CA MET A 155 15.48 14.03 38.27
C MET A 155 14.65 12.75 38.23
N THR A 156 13.76 12.52 39.20
CA THR A 156 12.86 11.36 39.23
C THR A 156 11.96 11.28 37.99
N LEU A 157 11.48 12.41 37.45
CA LEU A 157 10.69 12.43 36.22
C LEU A 157 11.52 12.03 34.99
N LEU A 158 12.75 12.53 34.85
CA LEU A 158 13.65 12.17 33.74
C LEU A 158 14.09 10.71 33.81
N VAL A 159 14.56 10.25 34.98
CA VAL A 159 14.98 8.86 35.19
C VAL A 159 13.82 7.92 34.91
N LYS A 160 12.63 8.17 35.49
CA LYS A 160 11.45 7.35 35.21
C LYS A 160 11.07 7.35 33.72
N ALA A 161 11.14 8.49 33.04
CA ALA A 161 10.85 8.58 31.61
C ALA A 161 11.82 7.74 30.75
N LEU A 162 13.10 7.69 31.14
CA LEU A 162 14.08 6.80 30.50
C LEU A 162 13.80 5.33 30.82
N VAL A 163 13.54 4.95 32.07
CA VAL A 163 13.18 3.57 32.44
C VAL A 163 11.98 3.08 31.62
N GLU A 164 10.90 3.87 31.55
CA GLU A 164 9.67 3.54 30.79
C GLU A 164 9.85 3.48 29.26
N ARG A 165 10.96 3.99 28.70
CA ARG A 165 11.22 4.06 27.24
C ARG A 165 12.40 3.22 26.75
N THR A 166 13.37 2.95 27.62
CA THR A 166 14.60 2.23 27.31
C THR A 166 14.63 0.83 27.90
N GLY A 167 13.87 0.59 28.98
CA GLY A 167 13.94 -0.66 29.76
C GLY A 167 15.15 -0.76 30.70
N TYR A 168 15.97 0.29 30.83
CA TYR A 168 17.13 0.29 31.72
C TYR A 168 16.67 0.23 33.19
N PRO A 169 17.36 -0.55 34.06
CA PRO A 169 17.18 -0.47 35.50
C PRO A 169 17.46 0.95 36.04
N GLU A 170 16.71 1.38 37.06
CA GLU A 170 16.84 2.72 37.66
C GLU A 170 18.23 2.96 38.26
N ASP A 171 18.90 1.90 38.73
CA ASP A 171 20.25 1.90 39.27
C ASP A 171 21.37 1.96 38.21
N MET A 172 21.05 1.79 36.92
CA MET A 172 22.01 1.98 35.82
C MET A 172 21.99 3.40 35.22
N LEU A 173 21.04 4.25 35.63
CA LEU A 173 20.86 5.60 35.07
C LEU A 173 21.49 6.68 35.98
N GLU A 174 22.80 6.58 36.22
CA GLU A 174 23.52 7.55 37.04
C GLU A 174 23.51 8.97 36.44
N PRO A 175 23.34 10.05 37.25
CA PRO A 175 23.15 11.41 36.74
C PRO A 175 24.22 11.96 35.80
N GLU A 176 25.48 11.56 35.98
CA GLU A 176 26.63 12.16 35.27
C GLU A 176 27.02 11.43 33.97
N LEU A 177 26.44 10.25 33.70
CA LEU A 177 26.75 9.45 32.50
C LEU A 177 26.19 10.08 31.22
N ASP A 178 26.93 9.93 30.13
CA ASP A 178 26.50 10.30 28.78
C ASP A 178 25.44 9.31 28.28
N LEU A 179 24.25 9.83 28.01
CA LEU A 179 23.12 9.01 27.59
C LEU A 179 23.36 8.31 26.24
N GLU A 180 24.15 8.91 25.33
CA GLU A 180 24.45 8.31 24.02
C GLU A 180 25.78 7.54 24.06
N ALA A 181 26.83 8.11 24.66
CA ALA A 181 28.19 7.56 24.60
C ALA A 181 28.50 6.51 25.69
N ASP A 182 27.98 6.66 26.92
CA ASP A 182 28.22 5.70 28.01
C ASP A 182 27.07 4.69 28.14
N LEU A 183 25.84 5.11 27.86
CA LEU A 183 24.63 4.29 28.05
C LEU A 183 23.98 3.78 26.76
N GLY A 184 24.38 4.27 25.57
CA GLY A 184 23.86 3.78 24.29
C GLY A 184 22.37 4.06 24.02
N ILE A 185 21.75 4.96 24.79
CA ILE A 185 20.36 5.36 24.62
C ILE A 185 20.28 6.31 23.42
N ASP A 186 19.61 5.87 22.36
CA ASP A 186 19.49 6.64 21.13
C ASP A 186 18.89 8.04 21.34
N THR A 187 19.37 8.99 20.53
CA THR A 187 18.90 10.39 20.49
C THR A 187 17.37 10.52 20.42
N VAL A 188 16.62 9.56 19.84
CA VAL A 188 15.15 9.64 19.78
C VAL A 188 14.53 9.41 21.17
N LYS A 189 14.90 8.33 21.86
CA LYS A 189 14.44 8.05 23.24
C LYS A 189 14.84 9.13 24.23
N GLN A 190 16.04 9.70 24.07
CA GLN A 190 16.47 10.86 24.86
C GLN A 190 15.55 12.08 24.65
N VAL A 191 15.20 12.40 23.40
CA VAL A 191 14.25 13.48 23.08
C VAL A 191 12.86 13.19 23.66
N GLU A 192 12.37 11.96 23.57
CA GLU A 192 11.07 11.58 24.15
C GLU A 192 11.04 11.74 25.68
N ALA A 193 12.04 11.21 26.39
CA ALA A 193 12.12 11.30 27.85
C ALA A 193 12.28 12.75 28.33
N PHE A 194 13.15 13.53 27.67
CA PHE A 194 13.34 14.95 27.97
C PHE A 194 12.08 15.77 27.66
N ALA A 195 11.40 15.50 26.54
CA ALA A 195 10.14 16.16 26.20
C ALA A 195 9.03 15.83 27.20
N MET A 196 8.95 14.59 27.67
CA MET A 196 7.99 14.17 28.70
C MET A 196 8.22 14.94 30.00
N ALA A 197 9.45 14.95 30.53
CA ALA A 197 9.77 15.69 31.75
C ALA A 197 9.52 17.21 31.60
N ARG A 198 9.90 17.80 30.45
CA ARG A 198 9.66 19.22 30.14
C ARG A 198 8.16 19.56 30.14
N VAL A 199 7.31 18.68 29.58
CA VAL A 199 5.85 18.82 29.59
C VAL A 199 5.28 18.64 31.01
N SER A 200 5.74 17.65 31.77
CA SER A 200 5.33 17.42 33.17
C SER A 200 5.67 18.59 34.11
N LEU A 201 6.65 19.41 33.75
CA LEU A 201 7.13 20.56 34.54
C LEU A 201 6.63 21.92 34.03
N GLY A 202 5.87 21.95 32.93
CA GLY A 202 5.32 23.19 32.36
C GLY A 202 6.36 24.14 31.75
N VAL A 203 7.56 23.65 31.40
CA VAL A 203 8.63 24.48 30.84
C VAL A 203 8.41 24.67 29.34
N GLU A 204 8.39 25.92 28.86
CA GLU A 204 8.15 26.24 27.45
C GLU A 204 9.25 25.67 26.51
N LYS A 205 8.94 25.61 25.21
CA LYS A 205 9.87 25.05 24.22
C LYS A 205 10.90 26.11 23.82
N ASP A 206 12.08 26.02 24.39
CA ASP A 206 13.26 26.77 23.93
C ASP A 206 13.70 26.27 22.54
N GLU A 207 13.52 27.11 21.53
CA GLU A 207 13.84 26.75 20.14
C GLU A 207 15.35 26.65 19.85
N ASN A 208 16.20 27.05 20.81
CA ASN A 208 17.65 26.94 20.72
C ASN A 208 18.19 25.71 21.46
N PHE A 209 17.33 24.88 22.07
CA PHE A 209 17.76 23.66 22.77
C PHE A 209 18.44 22.67 21.81
N ARG A 210 19.59 22.15 22.22
CA ARG A 210 20.38 21.16 21.50
C ARG A 210 20.72 20.01 22.42
N LEU A 211 20.15 18.83 22.16
CA LEU A 211 20.27 17.66 23.02
C LEU A 211 21.72 17.26 23.30
N ARG A 212 22.57 17.27 22.27
CA ARG A 212 24.02 16.96 22.36
C ARG A 212 24.78 17.86 23.35
N ASP A 213 24.31 19.10 23.57
CA ASP A 213 24.92 20.07 24.48
C ASP A 213 24.45 19.79 25.94
N HIS A 214 23.48 18.88 26.12
CA HIS A 214 22.84 18.44 27.38
C HIS A 214 22.79 16.89 27.51
N ASN A 215 23.83 16.21 27.05
CA ASN A 215 23.98 14.75 26.93
C ASN A 215 23.99 13.92 28.23
N THR A 216 23.78 14.51 29.42
CA THR A 216 23.71 13.75 30.70
C THR A 216 22.46 14.14 31.49
N LEU A 217 21.95 13.23 32.31
CA LEU A 217 20.79 13.49 33.19
C LEU A 217 20.99 14.74 34.06
N ARG A 218 22.20 14.93 34.60
CA ARG A 218 22.62 16.13 35.33
C ARG A 218 22.46 17.40 34.49
N LYS A 219 23.00 17.40 33.25
CA LYS A 219 22.90 18.54 32.33
C LYS A 219 21.47 18.82 31.87
N MET A 220 20.58 17.81 31.85
CA MET A 220 19.15 17.98 31.59
C MET A 220 18.42 18.60 32.80
N VAL A 221 18.70 18.14 34.02
CA VAL A 221 18.14 18.73 35.26
C VAL A 221 18.62 20.18 35.43
N ASP A 222 19.92 20.43 35.31
CA ASP A 222 20.50 21.78 35.43
C ASP A 222 20.14 22.70 34.25
N TYR A 223 19.53 22.18 33.18
CA TYR A 223 18.90 22.98 32.12
C TYR A 223 17.43 23.33 32.45
N LEU A 224 16.66 22.37 32.95
CA LEU A 224 15.23 22.52 33.24
C LEU A 224 14.98 23.32 34.53
N VAL A 225 15.78 23.10 35.58
CA VAL A 225 15.61 23.73 36.91
C VAL A 225 15.80 25.25 36.88
N PRO A 226 16.79 25.84 36.17
CA PRO A 226 16.85 27.29 36.00
C PRO A 226 15.73 27.82 35.09
N ARG A 227 15.19 27.02 34.18
CA ARG A 227 14.11 27.44 33.26
C ARG A 227 12.72 27.41 33.89
N SER A 228 12.53 26.74 35.02
CA SER A 228 11.35 26.93 35.88
C SER A 228 11.47 28.12 36.85
N LEU A 229 12.58 28.88 36.84
CA LEU A 229 12.84 30.01 37.75
C LEU A 229 13.32 31.32 37.08
N GLY A 230 13.94 31.25 35.89
CA GLY A 230 14.15 32.35 34.92
C GLY A 230 15.39 33.26 35.10
N SER A 231 16.28 33.31 34.09
CA SER A 231 17.18 34.46 33.75
C SER A 231 17.94 34.20 32.41
N ALA A 232 18.85 35.11 31.99
CA ALA A 232 19.17 35.39 30.56
C ALA A 232 20.64 35.10 30.09
N PRO A 233 20.94 35.10 28.76
CA PRO A 233 22.18 34.54 28.15
C PRO A 233 23.18 35.56 27.51
N ALA A 234 24.32 35.10 26.96
CA ALA A 234 25.29 35.96 26.23
C ALA A 234 26.21 35.29 25.15
N THR A 235 26.18 35.86 23.92
CA THR A 235 27.30 36.15 22.95
C THR A 235 28.13 35.07 22.18
N ALA A 236 28.66 35.45 21.00
CA ALA A 236 29.41 34.64 19.99
C ALA A 236 30.70 35.34 19.47
N PRO A 237 31.60 34.71 18.65
CA PRO A 237 31.87 35.14 17.24
C PRO A 237 32.53 34.10 16.25
N ALA A 238 32.96 34.52 15.03
CA ALA A 238 33.77 33.82 13.98
C ALA A 238 34.34 34.89 12.95
N PRO A 239 34.91 34.65 11.73
CA PRO A 239 35.36 33.46 10.93
C PRO A 239 36.69 33.64 10.09
N GLN A 240 36.89 32.90 8.96
CA GLN A 240 37.70 33.22 7.72
C GLN A 240 39.26 33.12 7.69
N PRO A 241 40.00 33.17 6.51
CA PRO A 241 39.73 32.80 5.08
C PRO A 241 40.95 32.19 4.25
N ALA A 242 40.83 32.11 2.89
CA ALA A 242 41.89 32.05 1.81
C ALA A 242 42.52 30.67 1.41
N ALA A 243 43.05 30.38 0.19
CA ALA A 243 43.00 30.94 -1.19
C ALA A 243 43.56 29.91 -2.26
N ALA A 244 43.62 30.23 -3.57
CA ALA A 244 44.04 29.35 -4.69
C ALA A 244 44.69 30.16 -5.87
N PRO A 245 45.10 29.62 -7.06
CA PRO A 245 45.27 28.22 -7.52
C PRO A 245 46.67 27.94 -8.19
N ALA A 246 46.86 26.74 -8.78
CA ALA A 246 48.00 26.39 -9.66
C ALA A 246 47.60 25.40 -10.79
N SER A 247 48.52 25.07 -11.70
CA SER A 247 48.27 24.27 -12.93
C SER A 247 47.82 22.82 -12.68
N VAL A 248 46.90 22.33 -13.53
CA VAL A 248 46.20 21.04 -13.37
C VAL A 248 47.05 19.86 -13.87
N GLU A 249 47.88 19.29 -12.99
CA GLU A 249 48.51 17.99 -13.25
C GLU A 249 47.56 16.82 -12.95
N ALA A 250 47.59 15.76 -13.77
CA ALA A 250 46.70 14.62 -13.60
C ALA A 250 46.84 13.90 -12.24
N ALA A 251 48.06 13.91 -11.67
CA ALA A 251 48.31 13.38 -10.33
C ALA A 251 47.62 14.22 -9.24
N ALA A 252 47.57 15.55 -9.40
CA ALA A 252 46.88 16.44 -8.46
C ALA A 252 45.36 16.24 -8.49
N VAL A 253 44.76 16.09 -9.70
CA VAL A 253 43.33 15.77 -9.84
C VAL A 253 42.97 14.44 -9.18
N LEU A 254 43.80 13.42 -9.40
CA LEU A 254 43.59 12.08 -8.84
C LEU A 254 43.71 12.06 -7.31
N GLU A 255 44.69 12.79 -6.75
CA GLU A 255 44.84 12.89 -5.29
C GLU A 255 43.77 13.77 -4.64
N PHE A 256 43.31 14.84 -5.31
CA PHE A 256 42.14 15.63 -4.86
C PHE A 256 40.88 14.75 -4.80
N LEU A 257 40.62 13.94 -5.82
CA LEU A 257 39.51 12.98 -5.83
C LEU A 257 39.66 11.93 -4.71
N ARG A 258 40.86 11.38 -4.49
CA ARG A 258 41.13 10.44 -3.39
C ARG A 258 40.87 11.05 -2.01
N GLN A 259 41.36 12.26 -1.75
CA GLN A 259 41.15 12.96 -0.48
C GLN A 259 39.68 13.37 -0.29
N GLY A 260 39.00 13.77 -1.36
CA GLY A 260 37.56 14.03 -1.36
C GLY A 260 36.73 12.79 -1.02
N MET A 261 37.04 11.63 -1.62
CA MET A 261 36.38 10.38 -1.26
C MET A 261 36.68 9.99 0.19
N ALA A 262 37.96 10.03 0.63
CA ALA A 262 38.34 9.67 1.99
C ALA A 262 37.57 10.47 3.05
N GLY A 263 37.47 11.80 2.88
CA GLY A 263 36.73 12.67 3.78
C GLY A 263 35.20 12.54 3.73
N LYS A 264 34.65 11.82 2.74
CA LYS A 264 33.20 11.60 2.57
C LYS A 264 32.75 10.18 2.94
N SER A 265 33.51 9.16 2.54
CA SER A 265 33.21 7.75 2.79
C SER A 265 33.86 7.17 4.06
N GLY A 266 34.87 7.85 4.61
CA GLY A 266 35.63 7.38 5.76
C GLY A 266 36.73 6.36 5.42
N TYR A 267 36.89 5.96 4.15
CA TYR A 267 37.96 5.05 3.74
C TYR A 267 39.35 5.71 3.84
N GLY A 268 40.34 4.90 4.24
CA GLY A 268 41.75 5.30 4.23
C GLY A 268 42.28 5.54 2.81
N LEU A 269 43.26 6.44 2.70
CA LEU A 269 43.94 6.76 1.43
C LEU A 269 44.77 5.59 0.87
N ASP A 270 45.00 4.55 1.64
CA ASP A 270 45.58 3.26 1.24
C ASP A 270 44.55 2.35 0.55
N VAL A 271 43.27 2.41 0.95
CA VAL A 271 42.17 1.61 0.38
C VAL A 271 41.67 2.19 -0.96
N LEU A 272 41.63 3.52 -1.08
CA LEU A 272 41.11 4.26 -2.24
C LEU A 272 42.05 4.24 -3.47
N GLN A 273 42.36 3.05 -3.97
CA GLN A 273 43.28 2.89 -5.10
C GLN A 273 42.66 3.42 -6.42
N PRO A 274 43.46 4.02 -7.33
CA PRO A 274 42.92 4.69 -8.52
C PRO A 274 42.06 3.83 -9.46
N ASP A 275 42.31 2.52 -9.51
CA ASP A 275 41.77 1.62 -10.53
C ASP A 275 40.60 0.75 -10.05
N LEU A 276 40.30 0.75 -8.75
CA LEU A 276 39.17 0.02 -8.18
C LEU A 276 37.83 0.67 -8.56
N ASP A 277 36.81 -0.17 -8.76
CA ASP A 277 35.44 0.26 -8.94
C ASP A 277 34.88 0.83 -7.63
N LEU A 278 34.52 2.10 -7.67
CA LEU A 278 34.02 2.83 -6.51
C LEU A 278 32.70 2.25 -5.98
N GLU A 279 31.85 1.68 -6.85
CA GLU A 279 30.55 1.13 -6.47
C GLU A 279 30.62 -0.38 -6.22
N VAL A 280 31.38 -1.12 -7.06
CA VAL A 280 31.45 -2.60 -7.01
C VAL A 280 32.56 -3.13 -6.08
N ASP A 281 33.76 -2.56 -6.11
CA ASP A 281 34.90 -3.05 -5.32
C ASP A 281 34.99 -2.35 -3.94
N LEU A 282 34.42 -1.14 -3.83
CA LEU A 282 34.55 -0.26 -2.67
C LEU A 282 33.22 0.17 -2.02
N GLY A 283 32.06 -0.13 -2.62
CA GLY A 283 30.74 0.16 -2.02
C GLY A 283 30.43 1.64 -1.76
N ILE A 284 31.20 2.58 -2.35
CA ILE A 284 31.02 4.02 -2.21
C ILE A 284 29.84 4.44 -3.09
N ASP A 285 28.79 4.94 -2.46
CA ASP A 285 27.53 5.25 -3.11
C ASP A 285 27.65 6.32 -4.22
N THR A 286 26.76 6.25 -5.21
CA THR A 286 26.81 7.14 -6.37
C THR A 286 26.58 8.62 -6.02
N ILE A 287 25.97 8.96 -4.87
CA ILE A 287 25.78 10.36 -4.43
C ILE A 287 27.13 10.91 -3.92
N THR A 288 27.81 10.18 -3.03
CA THR A 288 29.18 10.51 -2.60
C THR A 288 30.11 10.67 -3.81
N GLN A 289 30.03 9.76 -4.79
CA GLN A 289 30.80 9.88 -6.03
C GLN A 289 30.47 11.16 -6.82
N ILE A 290 29.18 11.50 -6.98
CA ILE A 290 28.72 12.73 -7.67
C ILE A 290 29.21 13.99 -6.95
N GLU A 291 29.13 14.05 -5.62
CA GLU A 291 29.51 15.23 -4.85
C GLU A 291 31.02 15.51 -4.92
N VAL A 292 31.85 14.50 -4.71
CA VAL A 292 33.32 14.63 -4.80
C VAL A 292 33.75 14.97 -6.22
N PHE A 293 33.13 14.36 -7.23
CA PHE A 293 33.37 14.70 -8.63
C PHE A 293 32.93 16.13 -8.97
N ALA A 294 31.79 16.60 -8.43
CA ALA A 294 31.31 17.97 -8.64
C ALA A 294 32.26 19.01 -8.02
N LEU A 295 32.78 18.74 -6.81
CA LEU A 295 33.79 19.56 -6.14
C LEU A 295 35.10 19.61 -6.94
N ALA A 296 35.59 18.49 -7.46
CA ALA A 296 36.77 18.45 -8.31
C ALA A 296 36.56 19.21 -9.63
N ARG A 297 35.39 19.03 -10.26
CA ARG A 297 35.00 19.72 -11.49
C ARG A 297 34.97 21.25 -11.31
N GLU A 298 34.46 21.73 -10.18
CA GLU A 298 34.45 23.15 -9.82
C GLU A 298 35.87 23.67 -9.49
N HIS A 299 36.63 22.93 -8.68
CA HIS A 299 38.00 23.29 -8.28
C HIS A 299 38.96 23.43 -9.48
N TYR A 300 38.80 22.58 -10.50
CA TYR A 300 39.61 22.61 -11.73
C TYR A 300 38.94 23.34 -12.91
N GLY A 301 37.84 24.05 -12.69
CA GLY A 301 37.24 24.96 -13.68
C GLY A 301 36.62 24.27 -14.92
N VAL A 302 36.19 23.02 -14.79
CA VAL A 302 35.62 22.24 -15.91
C VAL A 302 34.12 22.52 -16.06
N GLU A 303 33.67 22.87 -17.27
CA GLU A 303 32.24 23.12 -17.54
C GLU A 303 31.36 21.88 -17.32
N ARG A 304 30.08 22.10 -17.02
CA ARG A 304 29.14 21.02 -16.71
C ARG A 304 28.73 20.28 -17.99
N ASP A 305 28.83 18.96 -17.93
CA ASP A 305 28.43 18.07 -19.02
C ASP A 305 27.05 17.46 -18.74
N GLU A 306 26.10 17.62 -19.66
CA GLU A 306 24.74 17.07 -19.49
C GLU A 306 24.65 15.58 -19.89
N ASP A 307 25.64 15.06 -20.62
CA ASP A 307 25.75 13.64 -21.00
C ASP A 307 26.59 12.78 -20.03
N PHE A 308 27.35 13.40 -19.11
CA PHE A 308 28.17 12.68 -18.15
C PHE A 308 27.33 11.82 -17.19
N ARG A 309 27.73 10.56 -16.98
CA ARG A 309 27.09 9.63 -16.04
C ARG A 309 28.17 8.93 -15.23
N VAL A 310 28.15 9.07 -13.91
CA VAL A 310 29.19 8.55 -12.99
C VAL A 310 29.47 7.05 -13.20
N ARG A 311 28.44 6.22 -13.39
CA ARG A 311 28.56 4.79 -13.71
C ARG A 311 29.38 4.43 -14.97
N HIS A 312 29.72 5.39 -15.84
CA HIS A 312 30.61 5.17 -16.99
C HIS A 312 32.08 5.50 -16.65
N TYR A 313 32.32 6.18 -15.53
CA TYR A 313 33.61 6.62 -15.01
C TYR A 313 33.80 6.12 -13.56
N ASN A 314 33.43 4.86 -13.34
CA ASN A 314 33.34 4.16 -12.05
C ASN A 314 34.65 3.98 -11.27
N THR A 315 35.77 4.59 -11.66
CA THR A 315 37.04 4.52 -10.92
C THR A 315 37.67 5.90 -10.82
N LEU A 316 38.47 6.15 -9.78
CA LEU A 316 39.09 7.47 -9.55
C LEU A 316 40.03 7.86 -10.70
N ARG A 317 40.71 6.89 -11.32
CA ARG A 317 41.50 7.11 -12.54
C ARG A 317 40.61 7.57 -13.70
N LYS A 318 39.49 6.90 -13.97
CA LYS A 318 38.56 7.28 -15.06
C LYS A 318 37.97 8.68 -14.83
N MET A 319 37.67 9.04 -13.57
CA MET A 319 37.21 10.39 -13.21
C MET A 319 38.31 11.44 -13.43
N ALA A 320 39.55 11.17 -12.98
CA ALA A 320 40.68 12.07 -13.17
C ALA A 320 41.03 12.24 -14.66
N GLU A 321 41.06 11.14 -15.41
CA GLU A 321 41.27 11.12 -16.87
C GLU A 321 40.19 11.93 -17.59
N TYR A 322 38.91 11.79 -17.23
CA TYR A 322 37.83 12.59 -17.80
C TYR A 322 38.00 14.09 -17.50
N LEU A 323 38.31 14.46 -16.25
CA LEU A 323 38.49 15.87 -15.87
C LEU A 323 39.71 16.49 -16.56
N VAL A 324 40.83 15.77 -16.64
CA VAL A 324 42.03 16.17 -17.39
C VAL A 324 41.74 16.25 -18.89
N ALA A 325 40.99 15.30 -19.46
CA ALA A 325 40.61 15.29 -20.87
C ALA A 325 39.58 16.36 -21.23
N ARG A 326 38.75 16.83 -20.28
CA ARG A 326 37.89 18.01 -20.43
C ARG A 326 38.68 19.31 -20.29
N ALA A 327 39.67 19.37 -19.40
CA ALA A 327 40.59 20.51 -19.28
C ALA A 327 41.60 20.61 -20.44
N SER A 328 41.82 19.52 -21.19
CA SER A 328 42.88 19.42 -22.24
C SER A 328 42.38 19.08 -23.65
N GLY A 329 41.18 18.50 -23.82
CA GLY A 329 40.42 18.41 -25.08
C GLY A 329 40.63 17.18 -26.00
N SER A 330 40.47 15.92 -25.54
CA SER A 330 40.38 14.74 -26.46
C SER A 330 39.61 13.52 -25.91
N ALA A 331 39.25 12.53 -26.75
CA ALA A 331 38.37 11.37 -26.40
C ALA A 331 38.58 10.08 -27.27
N PRO A 332 38.27 8.85 -26.76
CA PRO A 332 38.45 7.55 -27.47
C PRO A 332 37.17 6.72 -27.81
N THR A 333 37.30 5.51 -28.39
CA THR A 333 36.24 4.70 -29.06
C THR A 333 36.11 3.21 -28.61
N ARG A 334 35.18 2.41 -29.21
CA ARG A 334 34.76 1.03 -28.81
C ARG A 334 34.72 -0.01 -29.98
N SER A 335 34.48 -1.30 -29.67
CA SER A 335 34.31 -2.46 -30.60
C SER A 335 33.10 -3.37 -30.22
N ALA A 336 32.76 -4.40 -31.02
CA ALA A 336 31.47 -5.15 -31.00
C ALA A 336 31.53 -6.70 -31.18
N ALA A 337 30.38 -7.40 -31.10
CA ALA A 337 30.23 -8.88 -31.04
C ALA A 337 29.05 -9.47 -31.88
N ALA A 338 28.70 -10.76 -31.70
CA ALA A 338 27.96 -11.62 -32.66
C ALA A 338 26.52 -12.09 -32.25
N PRO A 339 25.69 -12.64 -33.18
CA PRO A 339 24.26 -13.00 -32.94
C PRO A 339 23.97 -14.49 -32.62
N ALA A 340 22.72 -14.83 -32.22
CA ALA A 340 22.33 -16.16 -31.71
C ALA A 340 20.97 -16.73 -32.24
N GLN A 341 20.60 -17.95 -31.80
CA GLN A 341 19.51 -18.80 -32.34
C GLN A 341 18.16 -18.71 -31.58
N PRO A 342 17.01 -19.03 -32.22
CA PRO A 342 15.66 -18.82 -31.64
C PRO A 342 15.39 -19.48 -30.28
N ASP A 343 15.78 -20.74 -30.09
CA ASP A 343 15.49 -21.45 -28.83
C ASP A 343 16.31 -20.91 -27.66
N ALA A 344 17.52 -20.38 -27.95
CA ALA A 344 18.30 -19.62 -26.97
C ALA A 344 17.65 -18.26 -26.64
N VAL A 345 16.99 -17.61 -27.60
CA VAL A 345 16.16 -16.41 -27.32
C VAL A 345 14.96 -16.77 -26.44
N MET A 346 14.33 -17.93 -26.68
CA MET A 346 13.20 -18.41 -25.86
C MET A 346 13.63 -18.63 -24.41
N LYS A 347 14.67 -19.46 -24.16
CA LYS A 347 15.13 -19.74 -22.79
C LYS A 347 15.64 -18.47 -22.09
N MET A 348 16.28 -17.55 -22.82
CA MET A 348 16.70 -16.24 -22.29
C MET A 348 15.52 -15.35 -21.88
N LEU A 349 14.45 -15.28 -22.69
CA LEU A 349 13.25 -14.49 -22.35
C LEU A 349 12.47 -15.12 -21.20
N ILE A 350 12.35 -16.44 -21.14
CA ILE A 350 11.73 -17.16 -20.03
C ILE A 350 12.52 -16.89 -18.74
N SER A 351 13.84 -17.12 -18.73
CA SER A 351 14.71 -16.86 -17.58
C SER A 351 14.62 -15.41 -17.08
N ALA A 352 14.65 -14.42 -17.98
CA ALA A 352 14.49 -13.01 -17.64
C ALA A 352 13.12 -12.67 -17.05
N LEU A 353 12.06 -13.37 -17.46
CA LEU A 353 10.73 -13.22 -16.87
C LEU A 353 10.65 -13.92 -15.50
N VAL A 354 11.18 -15.14 -15.34
CA VAL A 354 11.25 -15.83 -14.03
C VAL A 354 11.92 -14.93 -13.00
N GLU A 355 13.11 -14.41 -13.31
CA GLU A 355 13.90 -13.50 -12.47
C GLU A 355 13.10 -12.25 -12.05
N ARG A 356 12.47 -11.54 -13.00
CA ARG A 356 11.80 -10.26 -12.72
C ARG A 356 10.36 -10.38 -12.21
N THR A 357 9.73 -11.55 -12.31
CA THR A 357 8.31 -11.72 -11.98
C THR A 357 8.03 -12.70 -10.85
N GLY A 358 8.95 -13.63 -10.56
CA GLY A 358 8.70 -14.72 -9.62
C GLY A 358 7.66 -15.74 -10.11
N TYR A 359 7.34 -15.74 -11.42
CA TYR A 359 6.65 -16.88 -12.04
C TYR A 359 7.61 -18.07 -12.13
N PRO A 360 7.20 -19.29 -11.71
CA PRO A 360 7.93 -20.50 -12.06
C PRO A 360 7.78 -20.80 -13.57
N GLU A 361 8.76 -21.50 -14.15
CA GLU A 361 8.87 -21.72 -15.60
C GLU A 361 7.66 -22.48 -16.19
N ASP A 362 7.06 -23.39 -15.42
CA ASP A 362 5.85 -24.14 -15.79
C ASP A 362 4.61 -23.26 -16.02
N MET A 363 4.61 -22.02 -15.51
CA MET A 363 3.52 -21.05 -15.73
C MET A 363 3.79 -20.07 -16.89
N LEU A 364 4.94 -20.14 -17.57
CA LEU A 364 5.33 -19.21 -18.64
C LEU A 364 5.17 -19.83 -20.04
N GLU A 365 3.99 -20.38 -20.34
CA GLU A 365 3.71 -21.00 -21.64
C GLU A 365 3.95 -20.05 -22.83
N PRO A 366 4.64 -20.48 -23.91
CA PRO A 366 5.07 -19.58 -25.00
C PRO A 366 3.98 -18.80 -25.77
N ASP A 367 2.72 -19.23 -25.69
CA ASP A 367 1.59 -18.71 -26.45
C ASP A 367 0.60 -17.85 -25.65
N LEU A 368 0.75 -17.79 -24.31
CA LEU A 368 -0.08 -16.92 -23.47
C LEU A 368 0.24 -15.43 -23.67
N ASP A 369 -0.77 -14.58 -23.52
CA ASP A 369 -0.60 -13.13 -23.53
C ASP A 369 0.04 -12.67 -22.21
N LEU A 370 1.21 -12.04 -22.32
CA LEU A 370 1.97 -11.59 -21.15
C LEU A 370 1.21 -10.53 -20.34
N GLU A 371 0.42 -9.65 -20.98
CA GLU A 371 -0.38 -8.60 -20.31
C GLU A 371 -1.75 -9.16 -19.86
N ALA A 372 -2.42 -9.96 -20.69
CA ALA A 372 -3.83 -10.34 -20.46
C ALA A 372 -4.02 -11.64 -19.66
N ASP A 373 -3.21 -12.68 -19.91
CA ASP A 373 -3.37 -14.00 -19.28
C ASP A 373 -2.47 -14.15 -18.04
N LEU A 374 -1.23 -13.67 -18.15
CA LEU A 374 -0.19 -13.74 -17.11
C LEU A 374 -0.06 -12.45 -16.27
N GLY A 375 -0.59 -11.31 -16.73
CA GLY A 375 -0.61 -10.06 -15.96
C GLY A 375 0.77 -9.45 -15.69
N ILE A 376 1.78 -9.82 -16.47
CA ILE A 376 3.13 -9.26 -16.43
C ILE A 376 3.06 -7.85 -17.03
N ASP A 377 3.45 -6.85 -16.24
CA ASP A 377 3.35 -5.45 -16.66
C ASP A 377 4.27 -5.08 -17.83
N THR A 378 3.91 -4.02 -18.54
CA THR A 378 4.63 -3.54 -19.72
C THR A 378 6.09 -3.15 -19.42
N VAL A 379 6.42 -2.78 -18.18
CA VAL A 379 7.81 -2.45 -17.82
C VAL A 379 8.64 -3.73 -17.78
N LYS A 380 8.20 -4.76 -17.06
CA LYS A 380 8.92 -6.05 -16.97
C LYS A 380 9.05 -6.72 -18.34
N GLN A 381 8.02 -6.63 -19.18
CA GLN A 381 8.11 -7.06 -20.58
C GLN A 381 9.18 -6.29 -21.37
N VAL A 382 9.23 -4.95 -21.24
CA VAL A 382 10.25 -4.12 -21.90
C VAL A 382 11.65 -4.38 -21.35
N GLU A 383 11.80 -4.61 -20.05
CA GLU A 383 13.10 -4.90 -19.42
C GLU A 383 13.66 -6.25 -19.87
N ALA A 384 12.85 -7.33 -19.85
CA ALA A 384 13.23 -8.64 -20.37
C ALA A 384 13.52 -8.61 -21.88
N PHE A 385 12.67 -7.95 -22.67
CA PHE A 385 12.89 -7.78 -24.11
C PHE A 385 14.13 -6.93 -24.41
N ALA A 386 14.41 -5.88 -23.64
CA ALA A 386 15.60 -5.05 -23.81
C ALA A 386 16.88 -5.82 -23.46
N MET A 387 16.86 -6.65 -22.41
CA MET A 387 17.97 -7.54 -22.07
C MET A 387 18.26 -8.52 -23.22
N ALA A 388 17.24 -9.22 -23.71
CA ALA A 388 17.37 -10.14 -24.83
C ALA A 388 17.87 -9.42 -26.10
N ARG A 389 17.33 -8.24 -26.42
CA ARG A 389 17.77 -7.42 -27.57
C ARG A 389 19.24 -7.01 -27.47
N VAL A 390 19.71 -6.62 -26.27
CA VAL A 390 21.12 -6.26 -26.02
C VAL A 390 22.03 -7.48 -26.13
N ALA A 391 21.65 -8.61 -25.54
CA ALA A 391 22.40 -9.87 -25.61
C ALA A 391 22.55 -10.41 -27.05
N LEU A 392 21.61 -10.09 -27.94
CA LEU A 392 21.61 -10.49 -29.35
C LEU A 392 22.27 -9.47 -30.31
N GLY A 393 22.73 -8.32 -29.79
CA GLY A 393 23.29 -7.25 -30.62
C GLY A 393 22.29 -6.57 -31.57
N VAL A 394 20.98 -6.75 -31.34
CA VAL A 394 19.93 -6.24 -32.23
C VAL A 394 19.76 -4.72 -32.05
N GLU A 395 19.85 -3.95 -33.13
CA GLU A 395 19.70 -2.50 -33.10
C GLU A 395 18.30 -2.06 -32.62
N LYS A 396 18.17 -0.78 -32.23
CA LYS A 396 16.91 -0.23 -31.73
C LYS A 396 16.04 0.24 -32.91
N ASP A 397 15.18 -0.65 -33.40
CA ASP A 397 14.09 -0.27 -34.31
C ASP A 397 13.13 0.72 -33.62
N GLU A 398 12.98 1.90 -34.20
CA GLU A 398 12.09 2.95 -33.68
C GLU A 398 10.61 2.70 -34.02
N ASN A 399 10.33 1.73 -34.90
CA ASN A 399 8.97 1.31 -35.27
C ASN A 399 8.48 0.13 -34.44
N PHE A 400 9.34 -0.50 -33.64
CA PHE A 400 8.98 -1.66 -32.83
C PHE A 400 7.85 -1.33 -31.84
N ARG A 401 6.86 -2.22 -31.76
CA ARG A 401 5.68 -2.06 -30.92
C ARG A 401 5.40 -3.34 -30.15
N LEU A 402 5.77 -3.35 -28.87
CA LEU A 402 5.59 -4.46 -27.94
C LEU A 402 4.17 -5.08 -27.98
N ARG A 403 3.13 -4.23 -28.15
CA ARG A 403 1.72 -4.64 -28.28
C ARG A 403 1.46 -5.66 -29.41
N ASP A 404 2.25 -5.59 -30.48
CA ASP A 404 2.11 -6.43 -31.67
C ASP A 404 2.92 -7.75 -31.48
N HIS A 405 3.70 -7.83 -30.39
CA HIS A 405 4.53 -8.96 -29.94
C HIS A 405 4.19 -9.41 -28.50
N ASN A 406 2.90 -9.48 -28.17
CA ASN A 406 2.35 -9.72 -26.82
C ASN A 406 2.53 -11.15 -26.24
N THR A 407 3.23 -12.06 -26.91
CA THR A 407 3.52 -13.42 -26.40
C THR A 407 5.00 -13.75 -26.59
N LEU A 408 5.55 -14.65 -25.77
CA LEU A 408 6.95 -15.09 -25.86
C LEU A 408 7.32 -15.55 -27.27
N ARG A 409 6.48 -16.38 -27.90
CA ARG A 409 6.68 -16.85 -29.30
C ARG A 409 6.80 -15.69 -30.29
N LYS A 410 6.06 -14.60 -30.12
CA LYS A 410 6.14 -13.41 -30.99
C LYS A 410 7.36 -12.53 -30.70
N MET A 411 7.86 -12.48 -29.47
CA MET A 411 9.09 -11.77 -29.12
C MET A 411 10.32 -12.51 -29.69
N VAL A 412 10.39 -13.84 -29.53
CA VAL A 412 11.43 -14.69 -30.14
C VAL A 412 11.45 -14.54 -31.66
N ALA A 413 10.28 -14.61 -32.31
CA ALA A 413 10.16 -14.48 -33.76
C ALA A 413 10.58 -13.09 -34.28
N TYR A 414 10.47 -12.03 -33.48
CA TYR A 414 11.02 -10.71 -33.85
C TYR A 414 12.53 -10.68 -33.70
N LEU A 415 13.03 -11.01 -32.50
CA LEU A 415 14.45 -10.90 -32.16
C LEU A 415 15.35 -11.78 -33.03
N SER A 416 14.87 -12.97 -33.41
CA SER A 416 15.61 -13.89 -34.29
C SER A 416 15.66 -13.42 -35.75
N ASN A 417 14.65 -12.66 -36.21
CA ASN A 417 14.61 -12.10 -37.57
C ASN A 417 15.36 -10.76 -37.69
N ALA A 418 15.60 -10.07 -36.57
CA ALA A 418 16.31 -8.79 -36.52
C ALA A 418 17.84 -8.93 -36.42
N ALA A 419 18.38 -10.16 -36.43
CA ALA A 419 19.80 -10.46 -36.29
C ALA A 419 20.50 -10.69 -37.66
N PRO A 420 21.75 -10.23 -37.85
CA PRO A 420 22.48 -10.38 -39.12
C PRO A 420 23.00 -11.81 -39.37
N SER A 421 23.22 -12.18 -40.64
CA SER A 421 23.58 -13.54 -41.08
C SER A 421 24.86 -13.64 -41.94
N ALA A 422 25.39 -14.85 -42.14
CA ALA A 422 26.82 -15.14 -42.38
C ALA A 422 27.14 -16.17 -43.50
N VAL A 423 28.44 -16.50 -43.70
CA VAL A 423 28.98 -17.56 -44.61
C VAL A 423 30.27 -18.19 -44.02
N ALA A 424 30.61 -19.44 -44.36
CA ALA A 424 31.78 -20.26 -43.90
C ALA A 424 32.30 -21.17 -45.07
N PRO A 425 33.14 -22.25 -44.94
CA PRO A 425 33.95 -22.84 -43.83
C PRO A 425 35.39 -23.32 -44.27
N VAL A 426 36.10 -24.21 -43.50
CA VAL A 426 36.97 -25.38 -43.91
C VAL A 426 37.76 -26.02 -42.69
N GLU A 427 38.24 -27.27 -42.82
CA GLU A 427 38.74 -28.28 -41.80
C GLU A 427 40.23 -28.09 -41.30
N ALA A 428 40.95 -28.94 -40.51
CA ALA A 428 40.91 -30.41 -40.17
C ALA A 428 41.65 -30.84 -38.84
N ALA A 429 42.17 -32.09 -38.73
CA ALA A 429 42.66 -32.82 -37.50
C ALA A 429 43.97 -33.68 -37.78
N PRO A 430 44.53 -34.63 -36.94
CA PRO A 430 44.10 -35.31 -35.68
C PRO A 430 45.21 -35.59 -34.58
N ALA A 431 44.96 -36.54 -33.64
CA ALA A 431 45.68 -36.81 -32.34
C ALA A 431 46.74 -37.96 -32.33
N PRO A 432 47.42 -38.29 -31.19
CA PRO A 432 47.03 -39.45 -30.32
C PRO A 432 47.38 -39.38 -28.79
N ALA A 433 47.09 -40.44 -28.01
CA ALA A 433 47.46 -40.66 -26.58
C ALA A 433 47.74 -42.15 -26.24
N PRO A 434 48.55 -42.48 -25.20
CA PRO A 434 48.06 -43.10 -23.92
C PRO A 434 48.88 -42.63 -22.68
N GLY A 435 48.67 -43.00 -21.41
CA GLY A 435 47.81 -43.94 -20.64
C GLY A 435 48.28 -43.93 -19.16
N GLY A 436 47.61 -44.58 -18.19
CA GLY A 436 48.01 -44.45 -16.76
C GLY A 436 47.35 -45.39 -15.74
N ALA A 437 47.64 -45.20 -14.45
CA ALA A 437 47.05 -45.87 -13.27
C ALA A 437 47.51 -45.19 -11.95
N PRO A 438 46.81 -45.36 -10.80
CA PRO A 438 45.43 -45.79 -10.57
C PRO A 438 44.61 -44.68 -9.85
N GLY A 439 43.62 -44.09 -10.52
CA GLY A 439 42.75 -43.06 -9.93
C GLY A 439 41.66 -43.59 -8.99
N ALA A 440 40.93 -42.67 -8.35
CA ALA A 440 39.76 -43.00 -7.53
C ALA A 440 38.70 -43.79 -8.34
N LYS A 441 38.04 -44.77 -7.70
CA LYS A 441 37.04 -45.62 -8.37
C LYS A 441 35.77 -44.81 -8.71
N PRO A 442 35.31 -44.78 -9.98
CA PRO A 442 34.13 -44.01 -10.38
C PRO A 442 32.88 -44.33 -9.56
N GLU A 443 32.71 -45.58 -9.13
CA GLU A 443 31.55 -46.03 -8.34
C GLU A 443 31.52 -45.39 -6.95
N ALA A 444 32.69 -45.14 -6.35
CA ALA A 444 32.80 -44.49 -5.04
C ALA A 444 32.56 -42.97 -5.14
N VAL A 445 33.04 -42.35 -6.22
CA VAL A 445 32.77 -40.93 -6.52
C VAL A 445 31.29 -40.71 -6.83
N MET A 446 30.67 -41.63 -7.57
CA MET A 446 29.23 -41.62 -7.86
C MET A 446 28.40 -41.72 -6.58
N ALA A 447 28.65 -42.72 -5.73
CA ALA A 447 27.93 -42.88 -4.47
C ALA A 447 28.07 -41.66 -3.55
N LEU A 448 29.23 -41.02 -3.53
CA LEU A 448 29.48 -39.82 -2.73
C LEU A 448 28.73 -38.58 -3.27
N LEU A 449 28.71 -38.37 -4.60
CA LEU A 449 27.92 -37.30 -5.23
C LEU A 449 26.41 -37.52 -5.11
N VAL A 450 25.93 -38.74 -5.37
CA VAL A 450 24.51 -39.11 -5.23
C VAL A 450 24.07 -38.87 -3.79
N LYS A 451 24.81 -39.38 -2.80
CA LYS A 451 24.55 -39.12 -1.39
C LYS A 451 24.50 -37.61 -1.09
N ALA A 452 25.48 -36.85 -1.58
CA ALA A 452 25.57 -35.40 -1.36
C ALA A 452 24.40 -34.62 -1.96
N LEU A 453 23.75 -35.14 -3.01
CA LEU A 453 22.53 -34.59 -3.60
C LEU A 453 21.27 -35.04 -2.85
N VAL A 454 21.14 -36.32 -2.49
CA VAL A 454 20.01 -36.84 -1.67
C VAL A 454 19.88 -36.01 -0.38
N GLU A 455 20.98 -35.83 0.35
CA GLU A 455 21.00 -35.09 1.63
C GLU A 455 20.70 -33.59 1.48
N ARG A 456 20.94 -33.00 0.31
CA ARG A 456 20.73 -31.56 0.03
C ARG A 456 19.40 -31.21 -0.63
N THR A 457 18.82 -32.14 -1.39
CA THR A 457 17.69 -31.88 -2.29
C THR A 457 16.43 -32.66 -1.90
N GLY A 458 16.56 -33.73 -1.12
CA GLY A 458 15.45 -34.61 -0.74
C GLY A 458 14.98 -35.56 -1.86
N TYR A 459 15.64 -35.58 -3.02
CA TYR A 459 15.40 -36.62 -4.03
C TYR A 459 15.76 -38.00 -3.48
N PRO A 460 14.93 -39.04 -3.72
CA PRO A 460 15.29 -40.40 -3.37
C PRO A 460 16.39 -40.93 -4.33
N GLU A 461 17.24 -41.82 -3.83
CA GLU A 461 18.45 -42.30 -4.52
C GLU A 461 18.16 -42.94 -5.90
N ASP A 462 16.99 -43.56 -6.07
CA ASP A 462 16.54 -44.21 -7.31
C ASP A 462 16.07 -43.23 -8.41
N MET A 463 15.89 -41.94 -8.09
CA MET A 463 15.59 -40.90 -9.08
C MET A 463 16.83 -40.14 -9.59
N LEU A 464 18.00 -40.31 -8.96
CA LEU A 464 19.24 -39.62 -9.34
C LEU A 464 20.08 -40.44 -10.33
N GLU A 465 19.51 -40.73 -11.50
CA GLU A 465 20.19 -41.52 -12.53
C GLU A 465 21.47 -40.81 -13.06
N PRO A 466 22.60 -41.53 -13.24
CA PRO A 466 23.89 -40.96 -13.63
C PRO A 466 23.92 -40.06 -14.88
N GLU A 467 23.06 -40.32 -15.87
CA GLU A 467 23.12 -39.67 -17.19
C GLU A 467 22.16 -38.48 -17.34
N LEU A 468 21.27 -38.25 -16.37
CA LEU A 468 20.31 -37.13 -16.40
C LEU A 468 20.98 -35.78 -16.16
N ASP A 469 20.45 -34.74 -16.80
CA ASP A 469 20.85 -33.35 -16.55
C ASP A 469 20.29 -32.89 -15.20
N LEU A 470 21.20 -32.55 -14.28
CA LEU A 470 20.84 -32.16 -12.92
C LEU A 470 20.02 -30.86 -12.89
N GLU A 471 20.23 -29.95 -13.84
CA GLU A 471 19.48 -28.69 -13.93
C GLU A 471 18.23 -28.85 -14.82
N ALA A 472 18.38 -29.49 -15.99
CA ALA A 472 17.33 -29.50 -17.02
C ALA A 472 16.34 -30.66 -16.93
N ASP A 473 16.76 -31.84 -16.45
CA ASP A 473 15.87 -33.02 -16.30
C ASP A 473 15.39 -33.18 -14.85
N LEU A 474 16.25 -32.86 -13.87
CA LEU A 474 15.99 -33.05 -12.44
C LEU A 474 15.71 -31.75 -11.67
N GLY A 475 15.90 -30.57 -12.25
CA GLY A 475 15.55 -29.29 -11.61
C GLY A 475 16.33 -28.97 -10.32
N ILE A 476 17.46 -29.63 -10.08
CA ILE A 476 18.36 -29.34 -8.96
C ILE A 476 19.10 -28.05 -9.29
N ASP A 477 18.94 -27.04 -8.43
CA ASP A 477 19.53 -25.73 -8.68
C ASP A 477 21.06 -25.77 -8.74
N THR A 478 21.62 -24.81 -9.48
CA THR A 478 23.05 -24.70 -9.74
C THR A 478 23.87 -24.53 -8.45
N VAL A 479 23.28 -24.02 -7.35
CA VAL A 479 23.97 -23.87 -6.06
C VAL A 479 24.11 -25.23 -5.39
N LYS A 480 23.05 -26.05 -5.31
CA LYS A 480 23.12 -27.41 -4.74
C LYS A 480 23.99 -28.35 -5.56
N GLN A 481 24.04 -28.17 -6.89
CA GLN A 481 25.04 -28.84 -7.72
C GLN A 481 26.48 -28.42 -7.38
N VAL A 482 26.76 -27.12 -7.24
CA VAL A 482 28.09 -26.63 -6.83
C VAL A 482 28.47 -27.11 -5.43
N GLU A 483 27.56 -27.07 -4.46
CA GLU A 483 27.82 -27.57 -3.10
C GLU A 483 28.17 -29.07 -3.09
N ALA A 484 27.37 -29.91 -3.76
CA ALA A 484 27.61 -31.35 -3.82
C ALA A 484 28.91 -31.68 -4.57
N PHE A 485 29.17 -30.98 -5.69
CA PHE A 485 30.41 -31.12 -6.45
C PHE A 485 31.64 -30.66 -5.66
N ALA A 486 31.56 -29.52 -4.96
CA ALA A 486 32.64 -29.02 -4.12
C ALA A 486 32.95 -29.96 -2.95
N MET A 487 31.91 -30.48 -2.28
CA MET A 487 32.07 -31.48 -1.22
C MET A 487 32.76 -32.74 -1.72
N ALA A 488 32.39 -33.24 -2.90
CA ALA A 488 33.05 -34.40 -3.52
C ALA A 488 34.50 -34.09 -3.96
N ARG A 489 34.75 -32.90 -4.50
CA ARG A 489 36.08 -32.41 -4.89
C ARG A 489 37.04 -32.36 -3.70
N VAL A 490 36.59 -31.79 -2.58
CA VAL A 490 37.36 -31.74 -1.31
C VAL A 490 37.57 -33.14 -0.75
N SER A 491 36.51 -33.97 -0.68
CA SER A 491 36.58 -35.36 -0.17
C SER A 491 37.54 -36.27 -0.95
N LEU A 492 37.88 -35.90 -2.19
CA LEU A 492 38.78 -36.65 -3.07
C LEU A 492 40.17 -35.99 -3.25
N GLY A 493 40.44 -34.88 -2.56
CA GLY A 493 41.72 -34.16 -2.64
C GLY A 493 42.02 -33.56 -4.02
N VAL A 494 40.98 -33.18 -4.78
CA VAL A 494 41.11 -32.65 -6.14
C VAL A 494 41.30 -31.13 -6.08
N GLU A 495 42.42 -30.61 -6.61
CA GLU A 495 42.70 -29.18 -6.61
C GLU A 495 41.69 -28.36 -7.42
N LYS A 496 41.68 -27.03 -7.21
CA LYS A 496 40.72 -26.12 -7.85
C LYS A 496 41.21 -25.71 -9.24
N ASP A 497 40.60 -26.29 -10.27
CA ASP A 497 40.75 -25.83 -11.65
C ASP A 497 39.97 -24.53 -11.88
N GLU A 498 40.68 -23.45 -12.15
CA GLU A 498 40.09 -22.13 -12.42
C GLU A 498 39.34 -22.05 -13.76
N ASN A 499 39.47 -23.07 -14.62
CA ASN A 499 38.75 -23.18 -15.89
C ASN A 499 37.50 -24.07 -15.80
N PHE A 500 37.24 -24.69 -14.65
CA PHE A 500 36.07 -25.56 -14.46
C PHE A 500 34.76 -24.80 -14.67
N ARG A 501 33.82 -25.43 -15.38
CA ARG A 501 32.50 -24.87 -15.71
C ARG A 501 31.43 -25.93 -15.48
N LEU A 502 30.63 -25.75 -14.43
CA LEU A 502 29.61 -26.71 -14.02
C LEU A 502 28.64 -27.10 -15.15
N ARG A 503 28.23 -26.12 -15.98
CA ARG A 503 27.34 -26.34 -17.15
C ARG A 503 27.90 -27.37 -18.15
N ASP A 504 29.23 -27.47 -18.27
CA ASP A 504 29.91 -28.38 -19.19
C ASP A 504 30.01 -29.80 -18.55
N HIS A 505 29.64 -29.91 -17.26
CA HIS A 505 29.60 -31.11 -16.41
C HIS A 505 28.23 -31.35 -15.75
N ASN A 506 27.15 -30.93 -16.42
CA ASN A 506 25.75 -30.94 -15.96
C ASN A 506 25.09 -32.31 -15.63
N THR A 507 25.81 -33.43 -15.66
CA THR A 507 25.26 -34.75 -15.26
C THR A 507 26.17 -35.42 -14.23
N LEU A 508 25.60 -36.27 -13.38
CA LEU A 508 26.34 -37.02 -12.37
C LEU A 508 27.53 -37.80 -12.97
N ARG A 509 27.36 -38.43 -14.14
CA ARG A 509 28.44 -39.07 -14.91
C ARG A 509 29.55 -38.08 -15.25
N LYS A 510 29.22 -36.91 -15.80
CA LYS A 510 30.22 -35.90 -16.21
C LYS A 510 30.96 -35.29 -15.02
N MET A 511 30.31 -35.19 -13.85
CA MET A 511 30.95 -34.79 -12.60
C MET A 511 31.90 -35.89 -12.09
N VAL A 512 31.46 -37.15 -12.04
CA VAL A 512 32.29 -38.31 -11.67
C VAL A 512 33.51 -38.42 -12.57
N ASP A 513 33.32 -38.41 -13.90
CA ASP A 513 34.39 -38.54 -14.87
C ASP A 513 35.39 -37.37 -14.79
N TYR A 514 34.97 -36.19 -14.34
CA TYR A 514 35.86 -35.06 -14.10
C TYR A 514 36.66 -35.25 -12.81
N LEU A 515 36.00 -35.55 -11.68
CA LEU A 515 36.65 -35.73 -10.39
C LEU A 515 37.63 -36.92 -10.38
N VAL A 516 37.29 -38.02 -11.07
CA VAL A 516 38.19 -39.16 -11.28
C VAL A 516 39.41 -38.77 -12.11
N ARG A 517 39.26 -37.90 -13.11
CA ARG A 517 40.38 -37.37 -13.91
C ARG A 517 41.26 -36.40 -13.11
N GLY A 518 40.67 -35.52 -12.31
CA GLY A 518 41.40 -34.63 -11.40
C GLY A 518 42.20 -35.39 -10.34
N ALA A 519 41.59 -36.40 -9.71
CA ALA A 519 42.24 -37.24 -8.71
C ALA A 519 43.42 -38.07 -9.27
N ALA A 520 43.48 -38.30 -10.58
CA ALA A 520 44.58 -38.99 -11.24
C ALA A 520 45.78 -38.08 -11.58
N GLY A 521 45.66 -36.76 -11.39
CA GLY A 521 46.69 -35.77 -11.76
C GLY A 521 47.61 -35.31 -10.62
N SER A 522 47.24 -35.53 -9.35
CA SER A 522 47.99 -34.98 -8.20
C SER A 522 49.21 -35.84 -7.83
N THR A 523 50.40 -35.23 -7.80
CA THR A 523 51.67 -35.90 -7.44
C THR A 523 52.58 -35.05 -6.55
N ALA A 524 52.06 -34.58 -5.41
CA ALA A 524 52.89 -34.18 -4.27
C ALA A 524 52.10 -34.32 -2.96
N ALA A 525 52.69 -34.95 -1.95
CA ALA A 525 52.11 -35.04 -0.61
C ALA A 525 53.02 -34.31 0.40
N PRO A 526 52.51 -33.30 1.12
CA PRO A 526 53.09 -32.86 2.38
C PRO A 526 52.98 -33.95 3.47
N ALA A 527 53.87 -33.90 4.46
CA ALA A 527 53.86 -34.80 5.62
C ALA A 527 52.79 -34.38 6.65
N PRO A 528 52.35 -35.27 7.57
CA PRO A 528 51.28 -34.94 8.52
C PRO A 528 51.75 -33.93 9.57
N GLU A 529 51.05 -32.80 9.66
CA GLU A 529 51.15 -31.89 10.79
C GLU A 529 50.35 -32.42 12.00
N ALA A 530 50.73 -32.01 13.21
CA ALA A 530 50.34 -32.72 14.42
C ALA A 530 48.87 -32.50 14.84
N ALA A 531 48.26 -33.54 15.40
CA ALA A 531 46.93 -33.45 16.00
C ALA A 531 46.92 -32.42 17.16
N PRO A 532 46.06 -31.38 17.11
CA PRO A 532 45.93 -30.42 18.21
C PRO A 532 45.24 -31.06 19.42
N ALA A 533 45.45 -30.45 20.59
CA ALA A 533 44.86 -30.92 21.85
C ALA A 533 43.34 -30.68 21.91
N SER A 534 42.64 -31.42 22.78
CA SER A 534 41.24 -31.19 23.09
C SER A 534 41.00 -29.74 23.56
N PRO A 535 39.90 -29.07 23.12
CA PRO A 535 39.60 -27.70 23.50
C PRO A 535 39.35 -27.55 25.00
N SER A 536 39.44 -26.32 25.49
CA SER A 536 39.12 -26.01 26.89
C SER A 536 37.61 -25.82 27.10
N ALA A 537 37.10 -26.05 28.32
CA ALA A 537 35.66 -26.03 28.58
C ALA A 537 34.96 -24.68 28.26
N GLY A 538 35.67 -23.55 28.32
CA GLY A 538 35.14 -22.25 27.90
C GLY A 538 35.17 -22.03 26.38
N GLU A 539 36.06 -22.73 25.68
CA GLU A 539 36.15 -22.70 24.21
C GLU A 539 35.00 -23.48 23.57
N GLU A 540 34.59 -24.61 24.14
CA GLU A 540 33.44 -25.38 23.68
C GLU A 540 32.13 -24.58 23.79
N GLU A 541 31.94 -23.79 24.85
CA GLU A 541 30.75 -22.96 25.05
C GLU A 541 30.71 -21.76 24.06
N VAL A 542 31.85 -21.11 23.83
CA VAL A 542 32.01 -20.07 22.80
C VAL A 542 31.76 -20.63 21.39
N GLN A 543 32.32 -21.81 21.08
CA GLN A 543 32.17 -22.48 19.80
C GLN A 543 30.71 -22.89 19.55
N ALA A 544 30.04 -23.48 20.54
CA ALA A 544 28.64 -23.89 20.45
C ALA A 544 27.71 -22.69 20.19
N PHE A 545 27.96 -21.55 20.82
CA PHE A 545 27.18 -20.34 20.54
C PHE A 545 27.47 -19.76 19.15
N LEU A 546 28.75 -19.69 18.74
CA LEU A 546 29.11 -19.22 17.40
C LEU A 546 28.44 -20.05 16.31
N VAL A 547 28.42 -21.39 16.46
CA VAL A 547 27.66 -22.30 15.59
C VAL A 547 26.17 -21.96 15.58
N SER A 548 25.55 -21.68 16.74
CA SER A 548 24.12 -21.34 16.81
C SER A 548 23.77 -20.00 16.13
N VAL A 549 24.65 -18.99 16.21
CA VAL A 549 24.43 -17.69 15.54
C VAL A 549 24.62 -17.82 14.02
N LEU A 550 25.59 -18.61 13.58
CA LEU A 550 25.76 -18.95 12.16
C LEU A 550 24.54 -19.72 11.64
N GLN A 551 24.06 -20.73 12.38
CA GLN A 551 22.84 -21.47 12.06
C GLN A 551 21.60 -20.57 11.95
N GLU A 552 21.40 -19.61 12.86
CA GLU A 552 20.26 -18.68 12.79
C GLU A 552 20.32 -17.77 11.56
N LYS A 553 21.53 -17.37 11.14
CA LYS A 553 21.74 -16.45 10.01
C LYS A 553 21.77 -17.13 8.63
N THR A 554 22.35 -18.32 8.51
CA THR A 554 22.48 -19.04 7.23
C THR A 554 21.43 -20.14 7.02
N GLY A 555 20.77 -20.58 8.09
CA GLY A 555 19.86 -21.73 8.08
C GLY A 555 20.55 -23.11 8.03
N TYR A 556 21.88 -23.18 8.14
CA TYR A 556 22.60 -24.45 8.11
C TYR A 556 22.40 -25.29 9.38
N SER A 557 22.44 -26.62 9.25
CA SER A 557 22.38 -27.52 10.41
C SER A 557 23.73 -27.59 11.14
N THR A 558 23.69 -27.96 12.42
CA THR A 558 24.89 -28.15 13.27
C THR A 558 25.80 -29.29 12.81
N GLU A 559 25.35 -30.14 11.88
CA GLU A 559 26.16 -31.21 11.28
C GLU A 559 26.97 -30.72 10.07
N ILE A 560 26.54 -29.61 9.45
CA ILE A 560 27.21 -28.94 8.33
C ILE A 560 28.24 -27.92 8.84
N ILE A 561 27.91 -27.15 9.88
CA ILE A 561 28.82 -26.16 10.50
C ILE A 561 29.86 -26.87 11.37
N GLN A 562 30.79 -27.60 10.74
CA GLN A 562 31.85 -28.32 11.46
C GLN A 562 33.00 -27.36 11.85
N PRO A 563 33.63 -27.52 13.04
CA PRO A 563 34.56 -26.53 13.56
C PRO A 563 35.78 -26.24 12.67
N ASP A 564 36.27 -27.24 11.94
CA ASP A 564 37.52 -27.19 11.19
C ASP A 564 37.37 -26.72 9.74
N LEU A 565 36.13 -26.59 9.23
CA LEU A 565 35.87 -26.17 7.84
C LEU A 565 36.01 -24.65 7.66
N ASP A 566 36.49 -24.25 6.48
CA ASP A 566 36.57 -22.85 6.07
C ASP A 566 35.17 -22.27 5.83
N MET A 567 34.80 -21.24 6.59
CA MET A 567 33.50 -20.61 6.54
C MET A 567 33.20 -19.98 5.18
N GLU A 568 34.18 -19.41 4.48
CA GLU A 568 33.98 -18.76 3.17
C GLU A 568 34.21 -19.74 2.01
N VAL A 569 35.25 -20.57 2.10
CA VAL A 569 35.74 -21.40 0.98
C VAL A 569 35.08 -22.77 0.93
N GLU A 570 34.66 -23.33 2.07
CA GLU A 570 34.09 -24.69 2.15
C GLU A 570 32.62 -24.70 2.59
N LEU A 571 32.19 -23.75 3.42
CA LEU A 571 30.79 -23.57 3.83
C LEU A 571 30.05 -22.49 3.02
N GLY A 572 30.73 -21.59 2.30
CA GLY A 572 30.09 -20.57 1.46
C GLY A 572 29.38 -19.45 2.24
N ILE A 573 29.67 -19.30 3.52
CA ILE A 573 29.18 -18.22 4.39
C ILE A 573 29.98 -16.95 4.07
N ASP A 574 29.29 -15.90 3.64
CA ASP A 574 29.94 -14.65 3.23
C ASP A 574 30.62 -13.93 4.41
N THR A 575 31.65 -13.13 4.11
CA THR A 575 32.40 -12.35 5.10
C THR A 575 31.53 -11.40 5.95
N VAL A 576 30.39 -10.88 5.46
CA VAL A 576 29.51 -10.02 6.28
C VAL A 576 28.82 -10.85 7.36
N THR A 577 28.21 -11.99 6.97
CA THR A 577 27.59 -12.93 7.91
C THR A 577 28.60 -13.47 8.94
N GLN A 578 29.84 -13.74 8.53
CA GLN A 578 30.91 -14.12 9.46
C GLN A 578 31.26 -13.00 10.46
N ILE A 579 31.39 -11.75 9.99
CA ILE A 579 31.67 -10.59 10.85
C ILE A 579 30.54 -10.36 11.87
N GLU A 580 29.28 -10.49 11.45
CA GLU A 580 28.14 -10.37 12.36
C GLU A 580 28.11 -11.49 13.41
N ALA A 581 28.35 -12.74 13.01
CA ALA A 581 28.40 -13.88 13.94
C ALA A 581 29.58 -13.77 14.93
N PHE A 582 30.73 -13.30 14.46
CA PHE A 582 31.87 -12.97 15.31
C PHE A 582 31.53 -11.85 16.29
N ALA A 583 30.92 -10.75 15.83
CA ALA A 583 30.59 -9.60 16.66
C ALA A 583 29.62 -9.98 17.79
N LEU A 584 28.54 -10.71 17.48
CA LEU A 584 27.54 -11.18 18.45
C LEU A 584 28.12 -12.17 19.45
N THR A 585 29.00 -13.08 19.02
CA THR A 585 29.70 -14.02 19.91
C THR A 585 30.68 -13.26 20.82
N ARG A 586 31.49 -12.37 20.26
CA ARG A 586 32.45 -11.52 20.98
C ARG A 586 31.75 -10.68 22.05
N GLU A 587 30.59 -10.10 21.73
CA GLU A 587 29.77 -9.31 22.64
C GLU A 587 29.19 -10.16 23.78
N LYS A 588 28.52 -11.28 23.47
CA LYS A 588 27.94 -12.17 24.49
C LYS A 588 28.95 -12.65 25.52
N PHE A 589 30.18 -12.97 25.09
CA PHE A 589 31.23 -13.46 25.97
C PHE A 589 32.16 -12.37 26.52
N GLY A 590 31.83 -11.09 26.33
CA GLY A 590 32.55 -9.96 26.93
C GLY A 590 33.99 -9.79 26.42
N VAL A 591 34.30 -10.29 25.23
CA VAL A 591 35.66 -10.26 24.67
C VAL A 591 35.99 -8.86 24.14
N PRO A 592 37.10 -8.22 24.55
CA PRO A 592 37.47 -6.88 24.08
C PRO A 592 37.59 -6.79 22.55
N ARG A 593 37.25 -5.63 21.98
CA ARG A 593 37.47 -5.37 20.55
C ARG A 593 38.96 -5.17 20.30
N ASN A 594 39.54 -5.98 19.42
CA ASN A 594 40.93 -5.86 18.97
C ASN A 594 40.95 -5.31 17.54
N GLU A 595 41.63 -4.19 17.33
CA GLU A 595 41.68 -3.50 16.02
C GLU A 595 42.65 -4.16 15.02
N ASP A 596 43.57 -5.01 15.50
CA ASP A 596 44.45 -5.83 14.66
C ASP A 596 43.82 -7.17 14.25
N PHE A 597 42.64 -7.52 14.77
CA PHE A 597 41.94 -8.74 14.36
C PHE A 597 41.56 -8.72 12.88
N ARG A 598 41.81 -9.82 12.17
CA ARG A 598 41.42 -10.02 10.76
C ARG A 598 40.71 -11.35 10.64
N ILE A 599 39.49 -11.32 10.10
CA ILE A 599 38.61 -12.50 10.07
C ILE A 599 39.10 -13.59 9.12
N ARG A 600 39.70 -13.21 7.98
CA ARG A 600 40.35 -14.13 7.02
C ARG A 600 41.44 -15.01 7.66
N ASP A 601 42.12 -14.50 8.70
CA ASP A 601 43.21 -15.22 9.39
C ASP A 601 42.61 -16.24 10.40
N HIS A 602 41.30 -16.16 10.66
CA HIS A 602 40.48 -16.98 11.57
C HIS A 602 39.30 -17.64 10.82
N ASN A 603 39.51 -17.98 9.56
CA ASN A 603 38.53 -18.49 8.59
C ASN A 603 37.74 -19.76 8.96
N THR A 604 38.01 -20.43 10.09
CA THR A 604 37.22 -21.60 10.54
C THR A 604 36.56 -21.32 11.88
N VAL A 605 35.41 -21.96 12.13
CA VAL A 605 34.66 -21.78 13.38
C VAL A 605 35.52 -22.08 14.62
N ARG A 606 36.40 -23.10 14.56
CA ARG A 606 37.37 -23.42 15.63
C ARG A 606 38.41 -22.33 15.80
N LYS A 607 39.02 -21.81 14.73
CA LYS A 607 40.00 -20.71 14.84
C LYS A 607 39.36 -19.47 15.46
N MET A 608 38.12 -19.18 15.06
CA MET A 608 37.37 -18.03 15.53
C MET A 608 36.88 -18.19 16.98
N SER A 609 36.44 -19.37 17.39
CA SER A 609 36.13 -19.67 18.80
C SER A 609 37.36 -19.73 19.69
N ALA A 610 38.46 -20.33 19.23
CA ALA A 610 39.73 -20.37 19.95
C ALA A 610 40.31 -18.98 20.17
N TYR A 611 40.23 -18.08 19.17
CA TYR A 611 40.61 -16.68 19.33
C TYR A 611 39.77 -16.00 20.43
N LEU A 612 38.44 -16.13 20.36
CA LEU A 612 37.54 -15.52 21.36
C LEU A 612 37.78 -16.10 22.75
N ALA A 613 37.94 -17.42 22.87
CA ALA A 613 38.25 -18.12 24.12
C ALA A 613 39.57 -17.67 24.75
N ALA A 614 40.63 -17.49 23.93
CA ALA A 614 41.92 -17.00 24.38
C ALA A 614 41.91 -15.52 24.84
N HIS A 615 40.88 -14.75 24.47
CA HIS A 615 40.69 -13.35 24.85
C HIS A 615 39.51 -13.14 25.82
N LEU A 616 38.98 -14.22 26.42
CA LEU A 616 38.02 -14.12 27.52
C LEU A 616 38.66 -13.39 28.72
N PRO A 617 37.96 -12.43 29.37
CA PRO A 617 38.46 -11.82 30.60
C PRO A 617 38.54 -12.88 31.72
N ASN A 618 39.74 -13.03 32.31
CA ASN A 618 40.03 -14.06 33.31
C ASN A 618 39.03 -14.05 34.49
N ALA A 619 38.25 -15.12 34.62
CA ALA A 619 37.11 -15.18 35.54
C ALA A 619 37.53 -15.29 37.02
N GLY A 620 37.41 -14.18 37.75
CA GLY A 620 37.57 -14.12 39.20
C GLY A 620 36.33 -14.64 39.94
N ALA A 621 36.34 -15.93 40.29
CA ALA A 621 35.34 -16.66 41.11
C ALA A 621 33.94 -16.85 40.49
N ALA A 622 33.56 -18.11 40.28
CA ALA A 622 32.27 -18.52 39.72
C ALA A 622 31.19 -18.78 40.79
N PRO A 623 29.92 -18.37 40.56
CA PRO A 623 28.73 -18.93 41.20
C PRO A 623 28.27 -20.23 40.51
N GLN A 624 27.46 -21.03 41.21
CA GLN A 624 26.88 -22.28 40.68
C GLN A 624 25.66 -22.03 39.77
N PRO A 625 25.31 -22.97 38.85
CA PRO A 625 24.16 -22.83 37.98
C PRO A 625 22.82 -22.81 38.75
N PRO A 626 21.87 -21.93 38.39
CA PRO A 626 20.50 -22.01 38.88
C PRO A 626 19.79 -23.25 38.31
N ALA A 627 18.87 -23.82 39.09
CA ALA A 627 18.14 -25.02 38.71
C ALA A 627 17.06 -24.76 37.64
N SER A 628 16.61 -25.83 36.98
CA SER A 628 15.45 -25.85 36.08
C SER A 628 14.24 -25.16 36.70
N PRO A 629 13.38 -24.48 35.91
CA PRO A 629 12.19 -23.81 36.42
C PRO A 629 11.22 -24.82 37.03
N GLN A 630 11.22 -24.94 38.36
CA GLN A 630 10.16 -25.62 39.09
C GLN A 630 8.87 -24.82 38.91
N ALA A 631 7.77 -25.53 38.67
CA ALA A 631 6.45 -24.90 38.61
C ALA A 631 6.14 -24.21 39.95
N LEU A 632 5.74 -22.94 39.88
CA LEU A 632 5.15 -22.28 41.04
C LEU A 632 3.88 -23.05 41.47
N PRO A 633 3.67 -23.29 42.77
CA PRO A 633 2.54 -24.07 43.25
C PRO A 633 1.22 -23.35 42.93
N PRO A 634 0.10 -24.08 42.76
CA PRO A 634 -1.19 -23.48 42.52
C PRO A 634 -1.57 -22.54 43.68
N ALA A 635 -1.94 -21.30 43.36
CA ALA A 635 -2.52 -20.39 44.33
C ALA A 635 -3.77 -21.04 44.94
N ALA A 636 -3.76 -21.23 46.26
CA ALA A 636 -4.81 -21.95 46.96
C ALA A 636 -6.18 -21.28 46.74
N ALA A 637 -7.22 -22.09 46.53
CA ALA A 637 -8.47 -21.67 45.90
C ALA A 637 -9.21 -20.51 46.61
N ALA A 638 -8.98 -19.29 46.15
CA ALA A 638 -10.03 -18.28 46.09
C ALA A 638 -10.92 -18.59 44.87
N LYS A 639 -12.25 -18.62 45.05
CA LYS A 639 -13.17 -18.83 43.91
C LYS A 639 -13.05 -17.67 42.94
N ALA A 640 -12.65 -17.96 41.69
CA ALA A 640 -12.75 -17.00 40.61
C ALA A 640 -14.22 -16.57 40.43
N MET A 641 -14.45 -15.28 40.23
CA MET A 641 -15.74 -14.78 39.79
C MET A 641 -15.90 -15.01 38.28
N ASP A 642 -17.14 -15.25 37.87
CA ASP A 642 -17.56 -15.45 36.49
C ASP A 642 -18.58 -14.38 36.06
N LEU A 643 -18.85 -14.31 34.75
CA LEU A 643 -19.86 -13.41 34.19
C LEU A 643 -21.26 -13.65 34.79
N GLU A 644 -21.56 -14.90 35.17
CA GLU A 644 -22.83 -15.29 35.76
C GLU A 644 -22.98 -14.82 37.22
N ALA A 645 -21.89 -14.64 37.96
CA ALA A 645 -21.84 -13.98 39.26
C ALA A 645 -22.23 -12.50 39.14
N VAL A 646 -21.72 -11.80 38.12
CA VAL A 646 -22.08 -10.39 37.87
C VAL A 646 -23.55 -10.27 37.47
N ARG A 647 -24.06 -11.15 36.60
CA ARG A 647 -25.50 -11.19 36.26
C ARG A 647 -26.38 -11.45 37.48
N ARG A 648 -25.99 -12.38 38.35
CA ARG A 648 -26.68 -12.62 39.63
C ARG A 648 -26.65 -11.41 40.56
N PHE A 649 -25.56 -10.62 40.57
CA PHE A 649 -25.49 -9.36 41.32
C PHE A 649 -26.44 -8.28 40.74
N VAL A 650 -26.49 -8.11 39.41
CA VAL A 650 -27.43 -7.19 38.76
C VAL A 650 -28.87 -7.55 39.11
N ALA A 651 -29.25 -8.83 38.97
CA ALA A 651 -30.58 -9.32 39.34
C ALA A 651 -30.89 -9.17 40.85
N GLN A 652 -29.91 -9.33 41.73
CA GLN A 652 -30.06 -9.06 43.17
C GLN A 652 -30.29 -7.57 43.45
N CYS A 653 -29.64 -6.67 42.70
CA CYS A 653 -29.88 -5.23 42.82
C CYS A 653 -31.26 -4.84 42.27
N GLU A 654 -31.71 -5.42 41.15
CA GLU A 654 -33.09 -5.25 40.66
C GLU A 654 -34.12 -5.71 41.70
N ALA A 655 -33.97 -6.91 42.25
CA ALA A 655 -34.89 -7.46 43.26
C ALA A 655 -34.90 -6.68 44.59
N LYS A 656 -33.80 -6.00 44.94
CA LYS A 656 -33.69 -5.16 46.15
C LYS A 656 -34.02 -3.68 45.90
N GLY A 657 -34.17 -3.26 44.65
CA GLY A 657 -34.30 -1.84 44.27
C GLY A 657 -33.02 -1.03 44.50
N ASP A 658 -31.84 -1.66 44.49
CA ASP A 658 -30.55 -0.98 44.70
C ASP A 658 -30.05 -0.26 43.43
N VAL A 659 -30.71 0.86 43.17
CA VAL A 659 -30.37 1.81 42.10
C VAL A 659 -28.95 2.38 42.29
N GLU A 660 -28.44 2.49 43.52
CA GLU A 660 -27.14 3.13 43.76
C GLU A 660 -25.97 2.19 43.40
N SER A 661 -26.06 0.91 43.73
CA SER A 661 -25.09 -0.10 43.27
C SER A 661 -25.14 -0.27 41.75
N LEU A 662 -26.32 -0.27 41.13
CA LEU A 662 -26.46 -0.33 39.66
C LEU A 662 -25.89 0.92 38.98
N ARG A 663 -26.10 2.12 39.52
CA ARG A 663 -25.45 3.35 39.02
C ARG A 663 -23.93 3.30 39.16
N LYS A 664 -23.40 2.82 40.28
CA LYS A 664 -21.94 2.69 40.48
C LYS A 664 -21.35 1.68 39.50
N LEU A 665 -21.98 0.54 39.32
CA LEU A 665 -21.57 -0.47 38.34
C LEU A 665 -21.64 0.06 36.89
N ALA A 666 -22.75 0.66 36.48
CA ALA A 666 -22.91 1.26 35.15
C ALA A 666 -21.93 2.42 34.90
N ALA A 667 -21.63 3.24 35.92
CA ALA A 667 -20.63 4.29 35.83
C ALA A 667 -19.19 3.73 35.68
N HIS A 668 -18.87 2.66 36.40
CA HIS A 668 -17.54 2.01 36.36
C HIS A 668 -17.29 1.26 35.05
N LEU A 669 -18.28 0.49 34.59
CA LEU A 669 -18.33 -0.06 33.24
C LEU A 669 -18.23 1.07 32.19
N GLY A 670 -18.96 2.15 32.40
CA GLY A 670 -18.92 3.35 31.55
C GLY A 670 -17.56 4.06 31.52
N THR A 671 -16.78 4.05 32.60
CA THR A 671 -15.41 4.62 32.58
C THR A 671 -14.44 3.77 31.76
N HIS A 672 -14.58 2.44 31.78
CA HIS A 672 -13.76 1.53 30.97
C HIS A 672 -14.20 1.44 29.50
N LEU A 673 -15.46 1.78 29.21
CA LEU A 673 -16.05 1.67 27.86
C LEU A 673 -16.19 2.98 27.09
N ARG A 674 -16.05 4.14 27.76
CA ARG A 674 -16.01 5.44 27.11
C ARG A 674 -15.07 5.39 25.90
N ALA A 675 -15.55 5.86 24.75
CA ALA A 675 -14.69 6.15 23.63
C ALA A 675 -13.56 7.10 24.12
N PRO A 676 -12.31 6.90 23.68
CA PRO A 676 -11.21 7.78 24.07
C PRO A 676 -11.55 9.24 23.76
N ALA A 677 -11.11 10.16 24.61
CA ALA A 677 -11.39 11.58 24.42
C ALA A 677 -10.94 12.03 23.01
N PRO A 678 -11.78 12.78 22.25
CA PRO A 678 -11.51 13.09 20.85
C PRO A 678 -10.09 13.63 20.64
N GLN A 679 -9.30 12.89 19.85
CA GLN A 679 -7.88 13.20 19.68
C GLN A 679 -7.75 14.44 18.78
N PRO A 680 -7.08 15.52 19.24
CA PRO A 680 -6.95 16.75 18.48
C PRO A 680 -6.36 16.47 17.08
N LEU A 681 -6.80 17.24 16.09
CA LEU A 681 -6.34 17.09 14.71
C LEU A 681 -4.94 17.70 14.53
N THR A 682 -3.92 16.98 14.99
CA THR A 682 -2.52 17.30 14.74
C THR A 682 -2.09 16.83 13.35
N PRO A 683 -1.33 17.63 12.59
CA PRO A 683 -0.64 17.16 11.39
C PRO A 683 0.45 16.13 11.75
N PRO A 684 0.78 15.19 10.84
CA PRO A 684 2.01 14.42 10.89
C PRO A 684 3.29 15.29 10.93
N ALA A 685 4.42 14.64 11.27
CA ALA A 685 5.72 15.31 11.39
C ALA A 685 6.35 15.72 10.04
N GLN A 686 5.90 15.14 8.94
CA GLN A 686 6.24 15.52 7.57
C GLN A 686 4.94 15.69 6.78
N MET A 687 4.92 16.62 5.84
CA MET A 687 3.78 16.92 4.97
C MET A 687 4.35 17.15 3.56
N ALA A 688 3.99 16.31 2.60
CA ALA A 688 4.43 16.43 1.21
C ALA A 688 3.44 17.24 0.36
N GLY A 689 2.16 17.22 0.72
CA GLY A 689 1.09 17.96 0.05
C GLY A 689 0.79 19.32 0.69
N GLN A 690 0.20 20.20 -0.11
CA GLN A 690 -0.42 21.45 0.30
C GLN A 690 -1.89 21.46 -0.16
N ARG A 691 -2.75 22.23 0.55
CA ARG A 691 -4.18 22.38 0.23
C ARG A 691 -4.42 23.55 -0.72
N TYR A 692 -5.15 23.28 -1.80
CA TYR A 692 -5.61 24.27 -2.78
C TYR A 692 -7.14 24.27 -2.86
N GLU A 693 -7.74 25.42 -3.16
CA GLU A 693 -9.15 25.54 -3.54
C GLU A 693 -9.25 25.87 -5.03
N VAL A 694 -10.18 25.22 -5.74
CA VAL A 694 -10.39 25.46 -7.18
C VAL A 694 -11.31 26.65 -7.36
N HIS A 695 -10.86 27.68 -8.08
CA HIS A 695 -11.62 28.90 -8.31
C HIS A 695 -11.64 29.33 -9.79
N PRO A 696 -12.74 29.95 -10.26
CA PRO A 696 -12.79 30.59 -11.58
C PRO A 696 -12.06 31.93 -11.58
N VAL A 697 -11.16 32.09 -12.56
CA VAL A 697 -10.34 33.28 -12.80
C VAL A 697 -10.67 33.84 -14.17
N ALA A 698 -11.06 35.11 -14.26
CA ALA A 698 -11.29 35.78 -15.54
C ALA A 698 -9.96 35.99 -16.28
N LEU A 699 -9.84 35.52 -17.52
CA LEU A 699 -8.63 35.60 -18.33
C LEU A 699 -8.96 35.63 -19.82
N GLY A 700 -8.59 36.71 -20.52
CA GLY A 700 -8.76 36.86 -21.97
C GLY A 700 -7.93 35.84 -22.77
N ALA A 701 -8.40 35.50 -23.99
CA ALA A 701 -7.78 34.47 -24.83
C ALA A 701 -6.65 35.00 -25.72
N GLN A 702 -5.60 34.20 -25.94
CA GLN A 702 -4.52 34.51 -26.88
C GLN A 702 -4.74 33.85 -28.25
N VAL A 703 -5.61 34.43 -29.08
CA VAL A 703 -5.77 34.05 -30.49
C VAL A 703 -4.50 34.37 -31.28
N ARG A 704 -4.06 33.44 -32.14
CA ARG A 704 -2.84 33.62 -32.95
C ARG A 704 -3.01 33.31 -34.45
N PRO A 705 -2.39 34.09 -35.36
CA PRO A 705 -2.49 33.87 -36.81
C PRO A 705 -2.01 32.49 -37.28
N GLU A 706 -0.96 31.93 -36.68
CA GLU A 706 -0.45 30.60 -37.02
C GLU A 706 -1.46 29.47 -36.76
N ASN A 707 -2.30 29.63 -35.72
CA ASN A 707 -3.36 28.67 -35.39
C ASN A 707 -4.52 28.74 -36.39
N ILE A 708 -4.82 29.94 -36.90
CA ILE A 708 -5.80 30.14 -37.98
C ILE A 708 -5.25 29.52 -39.27
N ALA A 709 -3.98 29.75 -39.59
CA ALA A 709 -3.34 29.17 -40.77
C ALA A 709 -3.30 27.63 -40.76
N HIS A 710 -3.16 27.01 -39.58
CA HIS A 710 -3.19 25.55 -39.41
C HIS A 710 -4.52 24.89 -39.78
N LEU A 711 -5.65 25.63 -39.75
CA LEU A 711 -6.96 25.14 -40.21
C LEU A 711 -7.02 24.93 -41.73
N LYS A 712 -6.14 25.57 -42.50
CA LYS A 712 -6.21 25.60 -43.97
C LYS A 712 -6.04 24.20 -44.56
N GLY A 713 -7.04 23.77 -45.33
CA GLY A 713 -7.09 22.45 -45.98
C GLY A 713 -7.49 21.29 -45.07
N LYS A 714 -7.70 21.52 -43.78
CA LYS A 714 -8.18 20.52 -42.81
C LYS A 714 -9.68 20.28 -42.98
N THR A 715 -10.17 19.12 -42.58
CA THR A 715 -11.60 18.76 -42.63
C THR A 715 -12.16 18.59 -41.22
N LEU A 716 -13.11 19.42 -40.79
CA LEU A 716 -13.67 19.39 -39.43
C LEU A 716 -15.13 18.97 -39.42
N GLY A 717 -15.48 18.01 -38.56
CA GLY A 717 -16.87 17.64 -38.27
C GLY A 717 -17.46 18.57 -37.21
N ILE A 718 -18.66 19.12 -37.46
CA ILE A 718 -19.40 19.95 -36.48
C ILE A 718 -20.78 19.32 -36.28
N THR A 719 -21.12 19.00 -35.03
CA THR A 719 -22.50 18.58 -34.71
C THR A 719 -23.42 19.78 -34.55
N THR A 720 -24.66 19.66 -35.01
CA THR A 720 -25.65 20.75 -34.93
C THR A 720 -26.16 20.96 -33.51
N ASP A 721 -26.14 22.21 -33.03
CA ASP A 721 -26.89 22.68 -31.86
C ASP A 721 -28.29 23.22 -32.26
N ALA A 722 -29.18 23.37 -31.27
CA ALA A 722 -30.56 23.84 -31.49
C ALA A 722 -30.66 25.36 -31.70
N GLN A 723 -29.66 26.11 -31.24
CA GLN A 723 -29.58 27.57 -31.27
C GLN A 723 -29.05 28.08 -32.63
N GLY A 724 -28.38 27.22 -33.39
CA GLY A 724 -27.84 27.48 -34.73
C GLY A 724 -26.40 28.00 -34.75
N ALA A 725 -25.67 27.97 -33.62
CA ALA A 725 -24.29 28.45 -33.52
C ALA A 725 -23.34 27.75 -34.51
N TYR A 726 -23.59 26.47 -34.80
CA TYR A 726 -22.87 25.68 -35.81
C TYR A 726 -22.79 26.36 -37.18
N LYS A 727 -23.79 27.17 -37.57
CA LYS A 727 -23.83 27.84 -38.89
C LYS A 727 -22.79 28.96 -39.00
N ALA A 728 -22.72 29.82 -37.98
CA ALA A 728 -21.75 30.92 -37.93
C ALA A 728 -20.32 30.39 -37.69
N LEU A 729 -20.19 29.31 -36.91
CA LEU A 729 -18.90 28.62 -36.73
C LEU A 729 -18.41 27.97 -38.03
N ALA A 730 -19.29 27.32 -38.79
CA ALA A 730 -18.95 26.74 -40.09
C ALA A 730 -18.42 27.81 -41.06
N GLN A 731 -19.12 28.96 -41.18
CA GLN A 731 -18.70 30.07 -42.02
C GLN A 731 -17.31 30.63 -41.65
N LYS A 732 -17.00 30.72 -40.34
CA LYS A 732 -15.66 31.14 -39.87
C LYS A 732 -14.57 30.13 -40.25
N LEU A 733 -14.85 28.83 -40.12
CA LEU A 733 -13.91 27.76 -40.47
C LEU A 733 -13.68 27.67 -41.99
N GLU A 734 -14.73 27.82 -42.80
CA GLU A 734 -14.65 27.90 -44.26
C GLU A 734 -13.87 29.14 -44.72
N ALA A 735 -14.07 30.29 -44.08
CA ALA A 735 -13.29 31.51 -44.34
C ALA A 735 -11.80 31.36 -43.96
N ALA A 736 -11.47 30.53 -42.97
CA ALA A 736 -10.10 30.12 -42.65
C ALA A 736 -9.51 29.08 -43.63
N GLY A 737 -10.31 28.60 -44.59
CA GLY A 737 -9.91 27.61 -45.59
C GLY A 737 -9.97 26.16 -45.11
N ALA A 738 -10.67 25.87 -44.00
CA ALA A 738 -11.04 24.51 -43.64
C ALA A 738 -12.24 24.03 -44.49
N ARG A 739 -12.44 22.71 -44.55
CA ARG A 739 -13.66 22.07 -45.05
C ARG A 739 -14.53 21.69 -43.85
N VAL A 740 -15.82 21.98 -43.89
CA VAL A 740 -16.75 21.63 -42.82
C VAL A 740 -17.63 20.45 -43.22
N VAL A 741 -17.84 19.52 -42.30
CA VAL A 741 -18.80 18.41 -42.43
C VAL A 741 -19.86 18.55 -41.34
N LEU A 742 -21.12 18.75 -41.75
CA LEU A 742 -22.23 18.92 -40.82
C LEU A 742 -22.80 17.56 -40.38
N LEU A 743 -22.84 17.36 -39.07
CA LEU A 743 -23.26 16.14 -38.39
C LEU A 743 -24.58 16.41 -37.67
N HIS A 744 -25.69 16.17 -38.36
CA HIS A 744 -27.03 16.55 -37.92
C HIS A 744 -27.55 15.65 -36.79
N THR A 745 -28.11 16.31 -35.77
CA THR A 745 -28.82 15.67 -34.67
C THR A 745 -30.28 15.43 -35.07
N GLY A 746 -30.68 14.17 -35.25
CA GLY A 746 -32.01 13.81 -35.74
C GLY A 746 -32.04 13.44 -37.24
N PRO A 747 -33.18 13.55 -37.94
CA PRO A 747 -33.35 13.02 -39.30
C PRO A 747 -32.41 13.67 -40.32
N ALA A 748 -31.92 12.87 -41.27
CA ALA A 748 -30.94 13.30 -42.27
C ALA A 748 -31.54 14.32 -43.25
N PRO A 749 -30.90 15.48 -43.48
CA PRO A 749 -31.21 16.36 -44.61
C PRO A 749 -30.72 15.74 -45.93
N ALA A 750 -31.15 16.32 -47.06
CA ALA A 750 -30.76 15.85 -48.40
C ALA A 750 -29.25 15.98 -48.72
N GLN A 751 -28.48 16.73 -47.91
CA GLN A 751 -27.02 16.82 -47.95
C GLN A 751 -26.50 16.91 -46.51
N GLY A 752 -25.69 15.94 -46.08
CA GLY A 752 -25.12 15.85 -44.72
C GLY A 752 -25.28 14.46 -44.10
N MET A 753 -24.62 14.22 -42.96
CA MET A 753 -24.79 12.98 -42.18
C MET A 753 -25.73 13.21 -40.99
N SER A 754 -26.49 12.18 -40.60
CA SER A 754 -27.32 12.13 -39.40
C SER A 754 -26.69 11.21 -38.35
N LEU A 755 -26.60 11.69 -37.11
CA LEU A 755 -26.14 10.92 -35.94
C LEU A 755 -27.21 11.01 -34.83
N ASP A 756 -27.68 9.87 -34.34
CA ASP A 756 -28.56 9.82 -33.16
C ASP A 756 -27.73 9.61 -31.90
N TRP A 757 -27.45 10.72 -31.20
CA TRP A 757 -26.69 10.71 -29.95
C TRP A 757 -27.45 10.08 -28.77
N LYS A 758 -28.74 9.72 -28.92
CA LYS A 758 -29.44 8.86 -27.97
C LYS A 758 -29.02 7.39 -28.09
N GLN A 759 -28.49 7.00 -29.25
CA GLN A 759 -27.87 5.71 -29.51
C GLN A 759 -26.36 5.91 -29.79
N PRO A 760 -25.56 6.25 -28.76
CA PRO A 760 -24.18 6.73 -28.94
C PRO A 760 -23.26 5.71 -29.62
N GLU A 761 -23.55 4.41 -29.50
CA GLU A 761 -22.87 3.35 -30.26
C GLU A 761 -23.14 3.46 -31.76
N THR A 762 -24.41 3.59 -32.16
CA THR A 762 -24.82 3.75 -33.56
C THR A 762 -24.29 5.04 -34.17
N ALA A 763 -24.26 6.14 -33.39
CA ALA A 763 -23.57 7.37 -33.77
C ALA A 763 -22.06 7.16 -33.92
N GLY A 764 -21.42 6.40 -33.02
CA GLY A 764 -20.03 6.01 -33.08
C GLY A 764 -19.66 5.21 -34.33
N SER A 765 -20.44 4.20 -34.67
CA SER A 765 -20.24 3.37 -35.86
C SER A 765 -20.38 4.19 -37.14
N ARG A 766 -21.42 5.03 -37.25
CA ARG A 766 -21.55 5.98 -38.37
C ARG A 766 -20.40 6.98 -38.47
N LEU A 767 -19.88 7.45 -37.34
CA LEU A 767 -18.73 8.35 -37.33
C LEU A 767 -17.43 7.64 -37.76
N LYS A 768 -17.28 6.33 -37.48
CA LYS A 768 -16.20 5.49 -38.04
C LYS A 768 -16.35 5.25 -39.55
N GLU A 769 -17.57 4.99 -40.03
CA GLU A 769 -17.89 4.89 -41.47
C GLU A 769 -17.56 6.21 -42.20
N LEU A 770 -17.92 7.35 -41.59
CA LEU A 770 -17.51 8.67 -42.08
C LEU A 770 -15.99 8.82 -42.07
N GLN A 771 -15.31 8.47 -40.98
CA GLN A 771 -13.86 8.60 -40.86
C GLN A 771 -13.09 7.78 -41.92
N ALA A 772 -13.63 6.65 -42.36
CA ALA A 772 -13.07 5.83 -43.42
C ALA A 772 -13.29 6.39 -44.84
N SER A 773 -14.39 7.13 -45.07
CA SER A 773 -14.79 7.65 -46.38
C SER A 773 -14.42 9.12 -46.60
N GLN A 774 -14.44 9.92 -45.54
CA GLN A 774 -14.11 11.34 -45.48
C GLN A 774 -13.41 11.65 -44.14
N PRO A 775 -12.10 11.39 -44.01
CA PRO A 775 -11.38 11.53 -42.75
C PRO A 775 -11.48 12.94 -42.14
N LEU A 776 -12.00 13.02 -40.92
CA LEU A 776 -12.06 14.25 -40.15
C LEU A 776 -10.73 14.48 -39.42
N ASP A 777 -10.14 15.65 -39.66
CA ASP A 777 -8.97 16.19 -38.97
C ASP A 777 -9.30 16.75 -37.58
N GLY A 778 -10.58 16.82 -37.24
CA GLY A 778 -11.05 17.14 -35.90
C GLY A 778 -12.56 17.16 -35.79
N LEU A 779 -13.04 17.21 -34.55
CA LEU A 779 -14.45 17.10 -34.21
C LEU A 779 -14.86 18.18 -33.20
N ILE A 780 -16.02 18.79 -33.45
CA ILE A 780 -16.60 19.86 -32.64
C ILE A 780 -18.01 19.44 -32.23
N LEU A 781 -18.18 19.13 -30.94
CA LEU A 781 -19.47 18.75 -30.36
C LEU A 781 -20.18 19.99 -29.80
N LEU A 782 -21.22 20.46 -30.50
CA LEU A 782 -22.14 21.51 -30.04
C LEU A 782 -23.50 20.97 -29.65
N HIS A 783 -23.88 19.75 -30.08
CA HIS A 783 -25.13 19.10 -29.64
C HIS A 783 -25.18 18.90 -28.11
N THR A 784 -24.02 18.84 -27.46
CA THR A 784 -23.80 18.79 -26.01
C THR A 784 -24.14 20.09 -25.28
N THR A 785 -24.52 21.17 -25.98
CA THR A 785 -25.14 22.38 -25.41
C THR A 785 -26.65 22.24 -25.14
N ALA A 786 -27.25 21.09 -25.46
CA ALA A 786 -28.62 20.78 -25.06
C ALA A 786 -28.79 20.86 -23.54
N ALA A 787 -29.92 21.41 -23.08
CA ALA A 787 -30.16 21.66 -21.67
C ALA A 787 -30.17 20.36 -20.83
N ALA A 788 -29.29 20.30 -19.83
CA ALA A 788 -29.24 19.22 -18.87
C ALA A 788 -30.45 19.24 -17.91
N PRO A 789 -30.87 18.09 -17.34
CA PRO A 789 -31.90 18.07 -16.31
C PRO A 789 -31.47 18.84 -15.06
N LYS A 790 -32.45 19.23 -14.22
CA LYS A 790 -32.16 19.78 -12.89
C LYS A 790 -31.74 18.65 -11.95
N LEU A 791 -30.77 18.91 -11.08
CA LEU A 791 -30.26 17.97 -10.07
C LEU A 791 -31.27 17.74 -8.94
N ALA A 792 -31.97 18.80 -8.51
CA ALA A 792 -32.98 18.73 -7.46
C ALA A 792 -34.21 17.94 -7.92
N GLY A 793 -34.47 16.79 -7.28
CA GLY A 793 -35.58 15.90 -7.61
C GLY A 793 -35.32 14.94 -8.79
N LEU A 794 -34.06 14.80 -9.23
CA LEU A 794 -33.69 13.87 -10.29
C LEU A 794 -33.51 12.44 -9.77
N GLU A 795 -34.28 11.51 -10.32
CA GLU A 795 -34.16 10.09 -9.99
C GLU A 795 -32.81 9.51 -10.47
N ALA A 796 -32.17 8.69 -9.63
CA ALA A 796 -30.86 8.11 -9.91
C ALA A 796 -30.82 7.26 -11.19
N ALA A 797 -31.95 6.67 -11.60
CA ALA A 797 -32.09 5.96 -12.87
C ALA A 797 -32.11 6.91 -14.08
N GLU A 798 -32.75 8.08 -13.98
CA GLU A 798 -32.77 9.10 -15.03
C GLU A 798 -31.40 9.76 -15.17
N TRP A 799 -30.74 10.05 -14.05
CA TRP A 799 -29.32 10.44 -14.02
C TRP A 799 -28.43 9.39 -14.68
N ALA A 800 -28.53 8.11 -14.27
CA ALA A 800 -27.69 7.05 -14.81
C ALA A 800 -27.89 6.86 -16.32
N SER A 801 -29.14 6.91 -16.81
CA SER A 801 -29.41 6.89 -18.26
C SER A 801 -28.82 8.10 -18.96
N SER A 802 -29.10 9.32 -18.48
CA SER A 802 -28.65 10.58 -19.11
C SER A 802 -27.13 10.70 -19.16
N ILE A 803 -26.45 10.40 -18.05
CA ILE A 803 -24.99 10.46 -17.95
C ILE A 803 -24.36 9.38 -18.84
N ASN A 804 -24.83 8.13 -18.81
CA ASN A 804 -24.24 7.08 -19.67
C ASN A 804 -24.40 7.39 -21.16
N THR A 805 -25.58 7.83 -21.61
CA THR A 805 -25.78 8.26 -23.00
C THR A 805 -24.81 9.38 -23.39
N PHE A 806 -24.64 10.38 -22.53
CA PHE A 806 -23.72 11.50 -22.76
C PHE A 806 -22.24 11.07 -22.80
N THR A 807 -21.77 10.33 -21.79
CA THR A 807 -20.35 9.92 -21.69
C THR A 807 -19.98 8.84 -22.70
N LEU A 808 -20.91 7.95 -23.07
CA LEU A 808 -20.69 7.04 -24.19
C LEU A 808 -20.62 7.82 -25.51
N GLY A 809 -21.38 8.91 -25.68
CA GLY A 809 -21.22 9.84 -26.79
C GLY A 809 -19.80 10.41 -26.89
N LEU A 810 -19.20 10.82 -25.76
CA LEU A 810 -17.80 11.25 -25.70
C LEU A 810 -16.82 10.10 -26.05
N TYR A 811 -17.00 8.92 -25.44
CA TYR A 811 -16.17 7.73 -25.67
C TYR A 811 -16.18 7.31 -27.15
N TYR A 812 -17.35 7.03 -27.73
CA TYR A 812 -17.47 6.55 -29.11
C TYR A 812 -16.99 7.60 -30.12
N SER A 813 -17.25 8.89 -29.88
CA SER A 813 -16.78 9.96 -30.79
C SER A 813 -15.29 10.22 -30.69
N GLY A 814 -14.71 10.17 -29.48
CA GLY A 814 -13.27 10.24 -29.28
C GLY A 814 -12.55 9.08 -29.93
N VAL A 815 -13.02 7.83 -29.70
CA VAL A 815 -12.48 6.62 -30.35
C VAL A 815 -12.54 6.71 -31.89
N ALA A 816 -13.61 7.27 -32.46
CA ALA A 816 -13.77 7.36 -33.91
C ALA A 816 -12.74 8.27 -34.60
N VAL A 817 -12.23 9.31 -33.93
CA VAL A 817 -11.25 10.26 -34.52
C VAL A 817 -9.83 10.11 -33.97
N TYR A 818 -9.62 9.40 -32.85
CA TYR A 818 -8.38 9.30 -32.07
C TYR A 818 -7.11 9.19 -32.94
N ASP A 819 -7.01 8.14 -33.77
CA ASP A 819 -5.79 7.88 -34.56
C ASP A 819 -5.52 8.98 -35.59
N ARG A 820 -6.57 9.60 -36.16
CA ARG A 820 -6.41 10.68 -37.13
C ARG A 820 -5.97 11.98 -36.47
N ILE A 821 -6.58 12.37 -35.34
CA ILE A 821 -6.19 13.61 -34.64
C ILE A 821 -4.78 13.50 -34.02
N ASN A 822 -4.30 12.29 -33.77
CA ASN A 822 -2.92 11.99 -33.40
C ASN A 822 -1.94 12.08 -34.59
N ALA A 823 -2.31 11.52 -35.75
CA ALA A 823 -1.44 11.40 -36.92
C ALA A 823 -1.23 12.71 -37.71
N ILE A 824 -1.87 13.82 -37.32
CA ILE A 824 -1.75 15.11 -38.01
C ILE A 824 -0.51 15.87 -37.51
N PRO A 825 0.41 16.29 -38.40
CA PRO A 825 1.48 17.21 -38.03
C PRO A 825 0.88 18.52 -37.51
N GLY A 826 1.28 18.95 -36.31
CA GLY A 826 0.68 20.09 -35.59
C GLY A 826 -0.64 19.77 -34.85
N GLY A 827 -1.07 18.51 -34.85
CA GLY A 827 -2.27 18.02 -34.15
C GLY A 827 -3.60 18.30 -34.85
N GLY A 828 -4.56 17.39 -34.65
CA GLY A 828 -5.99 17.61 -34.95
C GLY A 828 -6.74 18.27 -33.79
N TRP A 829 -8.07 18.39 -33.91
CA TRP A 829 -8.94 19.05 -32.91
C TRP A 829 -9.96 18.08 -32.28
N TYR A 830 -10.22 18.23 -30.99
CA TYR A 830 -11.36 17.63 -30.31
C TYR A 830 -11.92 18.62 -29.28
N LEU A 831 -13.01 19.30 -29.65
CA LEU A 831 -13.65 20.31 -28.81
C LEU A 831 -15.08 19.90 -28.49
N VAL A 832 -15.48 20.06 -27.23
CA VAL A 832 -16.84 19.78 -26.77
C VAL A 832 -17.36 20.97 -25.97
N ALA A 833 -18.52 21.50 -26.37
CA ALA A 833 -19.18 22.61 -25.72
C ALA A 833 -20.44 22.16 -24.99
N THR A 834 -20.60 22.64 -23.77
CA THR A 834 -21.79 22.45 -22.91
C THR A 834 -22.37 23.82 -22.54
N ALA A 835 -23.61 23.86 -22.04
CA ALA A 835 -24.29 25.11 -21.71
C ALA A 835 -24.90 25.09 -20.29
N GLY A 836 -24.05 24.89 -19.28
CA GLY A 836 -24.41 24.78 -17.86
C GLY A 836 -24.29 26.10 -17.06
N GLY A 837 -24.08 27.23 -17.74
CA GLY A 837 -23.95 28.56 -17.10
C GLY A 837 -22.56 29.19 -17.20
N GLY A 838 -21.61 28.53 -17.87
CA GLY A 838 -20.31 29.13 -18.22
C GLY A 838 -19.25 29.11 -17.12
N LEU A 839 -19.45 28.33 -16.05
CA LEU A 839 -18.61 28.30 -14.85
C LEU A 839 -18.42 26.90 -14.24
N PHE A 840 -18.72 25.82 -14.97
CA PHE A 840 -18.51 24.43 -14.54
C PHE A 840 -19.13 24.11 -13.16
N GLY A 841 -20.31 24.69 -12.86
CA GLY A 841 -21.02 24.47 -11.59
C GLY A 841 -20.77 25.52 -10.49
N HIS A 842 -19.65 26.24 -10.49
CA HIS A 842 -19.21 27.13 -9.37
C HIS A 842 -20.18 28.27 -9.01
N ALA A 843 -21.14 28.61 -9.88
CA ALA A 843 -22.20 29.57 -9.60
C ALA A 843 -23.52 29.19 -10.33
N ASN A 844 -23.82 27.90 -10.42
CA ASN A 844 -24.98 27.39 -11.17
C ASN A 844 -26.31 27.64 -10.44
N ALA A 845 -26.81 28.87 -10.54
CA ALA A 845 -28.10 29.30 -10.00
C ALA A 845 -29.32 28.61 -10.63
N GLN A 846 -29.15 27.80 -11.69
CA GLN A 846 -30.24 27.05 -12.32
C GLN A 846 -30.39 25.61 -11.78
N GLY A 847 -29.41 25.13 -11.00
CA GLY A 847 -29.44 23.81 -10.37
C GLY A 847 -29.34 22.63 -11.36
N GLN A 848 -28.79 22.85 -12.55
CA GLN A 848 -28.66 21.81 -13.60
C GLN A 848 -27.50 20.84 -13.33
N VAL A 849 -27.61 19.62 -13.85
CA VAL A 849 -26.51 18.64 -13.87
C VAL A 849 -25.31 19.20 -14.67
N PRO A 850 -24.12 19.37 -14.06
CA PRO A 850 -23.00 20.04 -14.70
C PRO A 850 -22.20 19.09 -15.60
N LEU A 851 -22.77 18.75 -16.76
CA LEU A 851 -22.17 17.86 -17.77
C LEU A 851 -20.74 18.29 -18.18
N ALA A 852 -20.44 19.59 -18.10
CA ALA A 852 -19.11 20.18 -18.27
C ALA A 852 -18.01 19.46 -17.46
N GLY A 853 -18.32 18.97 -16.24
CA GLY A 853 -17.37 18.22 -15.42
C GLY A 853 -16.94 16.90 -16.07
N ALA A 854 -17.90 16.12 -16.59
CA ALA A 854 -17.60 14.87 -17.30
C ALA A 854 -16.76 15.12 -18.57
N VAL A 855 -17.09 16.20 -19.31
CA VAL A 855 -16.32 16.63 -20.48
C VAL A 855 -14.89 17.02 -20.10
N GLY A 856 -14.72 17.85 -19.08
CA GLY A 856 -13.41 18.29 -18.60
C GLY A 856 -12.52 17.12 -18.22
N GLY A 857 -13.00 16.22 -17.37
CA GLY A 857 -12.26 15.01 -16.98
C GLY A 857 -11.86 14.12 -18.15
N PHE A 858 -12.77 13.88 -19.09
CA PHE A 858 -12.49 13.09 -20.31
C PHE A 858 -11.42 13.75 -21.19
N ILE A 859 -11.57 15.04 -21.49
CA ILE A 859 -10.72 15.77 -22.44
C ILE A 859 -9.33 16.03 -21.86
N LYS A 860 -9.17 16.22 -20.54
CA LYS A 860 -7.87 16.32 -19.91
C LYS A 860 -7.06 15.02 -20.06
N CYS A 861 -7.68 13.85 -19.88
CA CYS A 861 -7.05 12.56 -20.17
C CYS A 861 -6.71 12.38 -21.65
N LEU A 862 -7.65 12.73 -22.55
CA LEU A 862 -7.43 12.66 -23.99
C LEU A 862 -6.24 13.53 -24.44
N LYS A 863 -6.06 14.73 -23.86
CA LYS A 863 -4.90 15.60 -24.11
C LYS A 863 -3.57 15.01 -23.59
N ARG A 864 -3.58 14.21 -22.52
CA ARG A 864 -2.39 13.48 -22.05
C ARG A 864 -2.02 12.32 -22.97
N GLU A 865 -3.02 11.64 -23.54
CA GLU A 865 -2.82 10.59 -24.56
C GLU A 865 -2.39 11.17 -25.91
N LEU A 866 -2.89 12.37 -26.26
CA LEU A 866 -2.71 13.04 -27.54
C LEU A 866 -2.06 14.43 -27.39
N PRO A 867 -0.79 14.52 -26.95
CA PRO A 867 -0.15 15.79 -26.55
C PRO A 867 -0.07 16.83 -27.66
N GLY A 868 0.01 16.42 -28.94
CA GLY A 868 -0.01 17.35 -30.08
C GLY A 868 -1.37 17.97 -30.38
N SER A 869 -2.48 17.33 -29.98
CA SER A 869 -3.83 17.72 -30.41
C SER A 869 -4.42 18.90 -29.63
N ARG A 870 -5.42 19.56 -30.22
CA ARG A 870 -6.19 20.68 -29.65
C ARG A 870 -7.45 20.15 -28.98
N CYS A 871 -7.30 19.75 -27.72
CA CYS A 871 -8.35 19.24 -26.85
C CYS A 871 -8.89 20.36 -25.95
N LYS A 872 -10.20 20.68 -26.03
CA LYS A 872 -10.86 21.77 -25.30
C LYS A 872 -12.23 21.36 -24.77
N ALA A 873 -12.48 21.60 -23.49
CA ALA A 873 -13.77 21.45 -22.81
C ALA A 873 -14.34 22.84 -22.51
N LEU A 874 -15.49 23.17 -23.11
CA LEU A 874 -16.15 24.47 -22.91
C LEU A 874 -17.45 24.31 -22.11
N ASP A 875 -17.65 25.25 -21.19
CA ASP A 875 -18.97 25.55 -20.62
C ASP A 875 -19.37 26.96 -21.03
N LEU A 876 -20.60 27.12 -21.51
CA LEU A 876 -21.15 28.35 -22.06
C LEU A 876 -22.38 28.80 -21.27
N ASP A 877 -22.67 30.09 -21.27
CA ASP A 877 -23.90 30.64 -20.71
C ASP A 877 -25.06 30.47 -21.71
N PRO A 878 -26.16 29.75 -21.38
CA PRO A 878 -27.33 29.64 -22.25
C PRO A 878 -28.07 30.97 -22.47
N GLN A 879 -27.77 32.01 -21.69
CA GLN A 879 -28.29 33.37 -21.93
C GLN A 879 -27.50 34.12 -23.01
N ASP A 880 -26.27 33.69 -23.32
CA ASP A 880 -25.37 34.29 -24.33
C ASP A 880 -25.24 33.40 -25.59
N ALA A 881 -26.34 32.74 -25.97
CA ALA A 881 -26.39 31.83 -27.13
C ALA A 881 -26.00 32.48 -28.48
N GLN A 882 -26.01 33.81 -28.56
CA GLN A 882 -25.53 34.56 -29.73
C GLN A 882 -24.00 34.65 -29.78
N GLY A 883 -23.32 34.70 -28.63
CA GLY A 883 -21.86 34.75 -28.53
C GLY A 883 -21.17 33.40 -28.79
N TRP A 884 -21.88 32.27 -28.62
CA TRP A 884 -21.32 30.91 -28.67
C TRP A 884 -20.43 30.63 -29.89
N ALA A 885 -20.82 31.07 -31.09
CA ALA A 885 -20.05 30.81 -32.31
C ALA A 885 -18.70 31.55 -32.36
N GLU A 886 -18.59 32.71 -31.69
CA GLU A 886 -17.32 33.42 -31.51
C GLU A 886 -16.49 32.76 -30.40
N GLN A 887 -17.12 32.41 -29.28
CA GLN A 887 -16.47 31.80 -28.12
C GLN A 887 -15.84 30.43 -28.46
N VAL A 888 -16.55 29.58 -29.20
CA VAL A 888 -16.01 28.31 -29.72
C VAL A 888 -14.90 28.56 -30.73
N TRP A 889 -15.06 29.53 -31.64
CA TRP A 889 -14.02 29.89 -32.60
C TRP A 889 -12.73 30.32 -31.91
N THR A 890 -12.82 31.21 -30.92
CA THR A 890 -11.68 31.69 -30.12
C THR A 890 -10.87 30.53 -29.54
N GLU A 891 -11.49 29.50 -28.97
CA GLU A 891 -10.75 28.38 -28.38
C GLU A 891 -10.16 27.38 -29.39
N LEU A 892 -10.71 27.30 -30.61
CA LEU A 892 -10.12 26.49 -31.70
C LEU A 892 -8.79 27.08 -32.20
N VAL A 893 -8.66 28.42 -32.19
CA VAL A 893 -7.49 29.15 -32.69
C VAL A 893 -6.67 29.86 -31.60
N SER A 894 -7.01 29.67 -30.33
CA SER A 894 -6.20 30.16 -29.20
C SER A 894 -4.90 29.36 -29.04
N ALA A 895 -3.86 30.01 -28.53
CA ALA A 895 -2.63 29.39 -28.03
C ALA A 895 -2.69 29.03 -26.53
N ASP A 896 -3.77 29.37 -25.82
CA ASP A 896 -3.89 29.14 -24.37
C ASP A 896 -3.89 27.63 -24.05
N PRO A 897 -3.02 27.15 -23.15
CA PRO A 897 -2.91 25.73 -22.79
C PRO A 897 -4.11 25.22 -21.97
N ASP A 898 -4.94 26.13 -21.45
CA ASP A 898 -6.12 25.82 -20.65
C ASP A 898 -7.10 24.89 -21.38
N ILE A 899 -7.36 23.73 -20.78
CA ILE A 899 -8.25 22.70 -21.34
C ILE A 899 -9.71 22.98 -20.96
N GLU A 900 -9.96 23.43 -19.73
CA GLU A 900 -11.29 23.77 -19.20
C GLU A 900 -11.50 25.29 -19.24
N VAL A 901 -12.43 25.76 -20.08
CA VAL A 901 -12.68 27.20 -20.30
C VAL A 901 -14.17 27.49 -20.20
N GLY A 902 -14.54 28.42 -19.32
CA GLY A 902 -15.91 28.90 -19.14
C GLY A 902 -16.16 30.22 -19.84
N TYR A 903 -17.36 30.43 -20.38
CA TYR A 903 -17.82 31.72 -20.90
C TYR A 903 -19.13 32.12 -20.23
N SER A 904 -19.09 33.15 -19.37
CA SER A 904 -20.22 33.59 -18.55
C SER A 904 -20.37 35.12 -18.58
N GLY A 905 -21.56 35.62 -18.93
CA GLY A 905 -21.81 37.04 -19.15
C GLY A 905 -20.82 37.69 -20.13
N GLY A 906 -20.55 37.03 -21.26
CA GLY A 906 -19.59 37.47 -22.29
C GLY A 906 -18.10 37.45 -21.88
N ARG A 907 -17.76 37.05 -20.65
CA ARG A 907 -16.37 36.99 -20.16
C ARG A 907 -15.86 35.56 -20.13
N ARG A 908 -14.58 35.41 -20.47
CA ARG A 908 -13.83 34.16 -20.45
C ARG A 908 -13.24 33.89 -19.07
N PHE A 909 -13.40 32.66 -18.59
CA PHE A 909 -12.88 32.16 -17.32
C PHE A 909 -12.05 30.89 -17.52
N VAL A 910 -11.02 30.74 -16.70
CA VAL A 910 -10.20 29.52 -16.55
C VAL A 910 -10.19 29.10 -15.09
N PHE A 911 -9.85 27.85 -14.80
CA PHE A 911 -9.89 27.31 -13.43
C PHE A 911 -8.48 27.17 -12.86
N ARG A 912 -8.25 27.74 -11.68
CA ARG A 912 -6.95 27.77 -11.01
C ARG A 912 -7.05 27.24 -9.59
N ASP A 913 -5.98 26.57 -9.18
CA ASP A 913 -5.83 25.92 -7.90
C ASP A 913 -5.06 26.89 -6.99
N ILE A 914 -5.78 27.57 -6.09
CA ILE A 914 -5.24 28.65 -5.28
C ILE A 914 -4.84 28.07 -3.91
N PRO A 915 -3.58 28.22 -3.45
CA PRO A 915 -3.15 27.68 -2.17
C PRO A 915 -3.93 28.35 -1.04
N THR A 916 -4.63 27.53 -0.24
CA THR A 916 -5.54 27.97 0.82
C THR A 916 -5.45 26.98 1.99
N PRO A 917 -4.61 27.27 3.00
CA PRO A 917 -4.49 26.44 4.20
C PRO A 917 -5.83 26.27 4.96
N LEU A 918 -5.91 25.24 5.79
CA LEU A 918 -7.04 25.04 6.71
C LEU A 918 -7.10 26.17 7.74
N ALA A 919 -8.31 26.52 8.20
CA ALA A 919 -8.51 27.64 9.11
C ALA A 919 -7.93 27.37 10.50
N ALA A 920 -6.91 28.15 10.89
CA ALA A 920 -6.32 28.11 12.23
C ALA A 920 -7.30 28.66 13.27
N GLY A 921 -7.63 27.84 14.29
CA GLY A 921 -8.51 28.21 15.39
C GLY A 921 -9.65 27.22 15.61
N LYS A 922 -10.85 27.72 15.91
CA LYS A 922 -12.03 26.88 16.13
C LYS A 922 -12.45 26.17 14.82
N PRO A 923 -12.91 24.90 14.88
CA PRO A 923 -13.50 24.23 13.73
C PRO A 923 -14.62 25.06 13.08
N ALA A 924 -14.61 25.13 11.75
CA ALA A 924 -15.69 25.68 10.94
C ALA A 924 -16.95 24.81 11.00
N LEU A 925 -16.79 23.50 11.23
CA LEU A 925 -17.87 22.56 11.50
C LEU A 925 -17.59 21.79 12.79
N SER A 926 -18.55 21.75 13.70
CA SER A 926 -18.55 20.86 14.87
C SER A 926 -19.51 19.71 14.61
N ILE A 927 -19.01 18.48 14.69
CA ILE A 927 -19.83 17.28 14.51
C ILE A 927 -20.67 17.05 15.78
N ARG A 928 -21.96 16.78 15.61
CA ARG A 928 -22.90 16.57 16.73
C ARG A 928 -22.45 15.37 17.58
N PRO A 929 -22.56 15.43 18.92
CA PRO A 929 -22.34 14.25 19.77
C PRO A 929 -23.26 13.10 19.35
N GLY A 930 -22.68 11.91 19.15
CA GLY A 930 -23.43 10.73 18.67
C GLY A 930 -23.85 10.78 17.19
N ALA A 931 -23.25 11.66 16.37
CA ALA A 931 -23.49 11.72 14.94
C ALA A 931 -23.19 10.38 14.25
N VAL A 932 -23.99 10.06 13.22
CA VAL A 932 -23.84 8.85 12.40
C VAL A 932 -23.36 9.22 11.01
N VAL A 933 -22.21 8.70 10.62
CA VAL A 933 -21.57 8.97 9.31
C VAL A 933 -21.56 7.69 8.50
N VAL A 934 -22.12 7.69 7.28
CA VAL A 934 -22.05 6.54 6.37
C VAL A 934 -20.99 6.79 5.31
N VAL A 935 -20.07 5.84 5.16
CA VAL A 935 -18.93 5.89 4.24
C VAL A 935 -19.12 4.81 3.18
N SER A 936 -19.27 5.20 1.91
CA SER A 936 -19.28 4.22 0.81
C SER A 936 -17.84 3.75 0.57
N GLY A 937 -17.54 2.47 0.75
CA GLY A 937 -16.15 2.00 0.83
C GLY A 937 -15.55 2.24 2.22
N GLY A 938 -14.28 1.85 2.41
CA GLY A 938 -13.56 2.10 3.66
C GLY A 938 -13.50 0.97 4.68
N GLY A 939 -13.75 -0.29 4.28
CA GLY A 939 -13.28 -1.44 5.07
C GLY A 939 -11.76 -1.67 4.97
N ARG A 940 -11.12 -1.07 3.97
CA ARG A 940 -9.74 -1.31 3.50
C ARG A 940 -9.15 -0.05 2.85
N GLY A 941 -7.82 0.07 2.80
CA GLY A 941 -7.09 1.15 2.12
C GLY A 941 -7.39 2.59 2.60
N VAL A 942 -7.08 3.60 1.77
CA VAL A 942 -7.09 5.04 2.13
C VAL A 942 -8.39 5.55 2.78
N VAL A 943 -9.53 5.02 2.36
CA VAL A 943 -10.85 5.41 2.88
C VAL A 943 -11.09 4.86 4.30
N TYR A 944 -10.51 3.70 4.65
CA TYR A 944 -10.54 3.17 6.01
C TYR A 944 -9.78 4.08 6.99
N HIS A 945 -8.54 4.44 6.66
CA HIS A 945 -7.74 5.32 7.53
C HIS A 945 -8.38 6.70 7.70
N SER A 946 -8.98 7.23 6.63
CA SER A 946 -9.78 8.46 6.65
C SER A 946 -11.00 8.37 7.58
N ALA A 947 -11.77 7.27 7.49
CA ALA A 947 -12.91 6.98 8.35
C ALA A 947 -12.49 6.80 9.83
N LYS A 948 -11.38 6.10 10.08
CA LYS A 948 -10.80 5.89 11.41
C LYS A 948 -10.37 7.22 12.04
N ARG A 949 -9.66 8.08 11.31
CA ARG A 949 -9.18 9.38 11.83
C ARG A 949 -10.34 10.34 12.10
N LEU A 950 -11.39 10.35 11.25
CA LEU A 950 -12.61 11.11 11.50
C LEU A 950 -13.30 10.66 12.80
N SER A 951 -13.44 9.35 13.01
CA SER A 951 -14.02 8.81 14.26
C SER A 951 -13.17 9.18 15.49
N GLN A 952 -11.84 8.99 15.42
CA GLN A 952 -10.90 9.37 16.49
C GLN A 952 -10.93 10.88 16.82
N ALA A 953 -11.11 11.75 15.82
CA ALA A 953 -11.09 13.20 16.00
C ALA A 953 -12.42 13.80 16.48
N THR A 954 -13.53 13.04 16.43
CA THR A 954 -14.88 13.58 16.68
C THR A 954 -15.74 12.75 17.64
N GLY A 955 -15.40 11.47 17.86
CA GLY A 955 -16.28 10.51 18.55
C GLY A 955 -17.51 10.10 17.75
N ALA A 956 -17.62 10.47 16.47
CA ALA A 956 -18.74 10.09 15.61
C ALA A 956 -18.73 8.57 15.32
N ARG A 957 -19.92 7.98 15.25
CA ARG A 957 -20.12 6.59 14.81
C ARG A 957 -19.96 6.53 13.29
N VAL A 958 -18.94 5.84 12.80
CA VAL A 958 -18.62 5.79 11.37
C VAL A 958 -18.91 4.40 10.81
N ILE A 959 -19.84 4.32 9.86
CA ILE A 959 -20.31 3.09 9.24
C ILE A 959 -19.66 2.98 7.86
N VAL A 960 -18.58 2.21 7.77
CA VAL A 960 -17.87 1.89 6.52
C VAL A 960 -18.49 0.70 5.81
N THR A 961 -18.32 0.63 4.48
CA THR A 961 -18.92 -0.45 3.68
C THR A 961 -17.96 -1.10 2.70
N GLY A 962 -18.40 -2.24 2.16
CA GLY A 962 -17.77 -2.88 1.01
C GLY A 962 -18.36 -4.26 0.73
N ARG A 963 -17.79 -4.94 -0.26
CA ARG A 963 -18.24 -6.25 -0.75
C ARG A 963 -17.59 -7.44 -0.04
N THR A 964 -16.55 -7.19 0.76
CA THR A 964 -15.76 -8.23 1.43
C THR A 964 -16.52 -8.73 2.65
N VAL A 965 -17.00 -9.97 2.62
CA VAL A 965 -17.60 -10.60 3.80
C VAL A 965 -16.51 -10.82 4.86
N PRO A 966 -16.66 -10.34 6.10
CA PRO A 966 -15.69 -10.60 7.18
C PRO A 966 -15.43 -12.11 7.40
N PRO A 967 -14.30 -12.49 8.00
CA PRO A 967 -14.13 -13.84 8.53
C PRO A 967 -15.07 -14.11 9.71
N ALA A 968 -15.32 -15.39 9.94
CA ALA A 968 -16.00 -15.89 11.12
C ALA A 968 -15.05 -16.06 12.32
N GLY A 969 -13.75 -15.79 12.15
CA GLY A 969 -12.73 -15.71 13.20
C GLY A 969 -12.06 -17.05 13.52
N HIS A 970 -12.56 -18.14 12.94
CA HIS A 970 -12.02 -19.49 13.13
C HIS A 970 -11.26 -20.03 11.91
N GLU A 971 -11.24 -19.29 10.78
CA GLU A 971 -10.55 -19.74 9.58
C GLU A 971 -9.01 -19.82 9.76
N GLU A 972 -8.42 -20.98 9.46
CA GLU A 972 -6.99 -21.26 9.69
C GLU A 972 -6.02 -20.25 9.02
N TRP A 973 -6.40 -19.65 7.88
CA TRP A 973 -5.59 -18.63 7.21
C TRP A 973 -5.51 -17.28 7.96
N LEU A 974 -6.27 -17.10 9.04
CA LEU A 974 -6.06 -16.01 10.01
C LEU A 974 -4.82 -16.26 10.89
N LYS A 975 -4.53 -17.52 11.21
CA LYS A 975 -3.43 -17.90 12.11
C LYS A 975 -2.05 -17.80 11.45
N VAL A 976 -2.01 -17.91 10.12
CA VAL A 976 -0.78 -17.73 9.30
C VAL A 976 -0.11 -16.39 9.65
N PRO A 977 1.17 -16.36 10.05
CA PRO A 977 1.91 -15.12 10.27
C PRO A 977 2.05 -14.27 9.01
N ALA A 978 2.14 -12.94 9.16
CA ALA A 978 2.25 -12.03 8.01
C ALA A 978 3.49 -12.30 7.13
N LYS A 979 4.60 -12.77 7.73
CA LYS A 979 5.83 -13.17 7.03
C LYS A 979 5.63 -14.41 6.13
N GLU A 980 4.71 -15.31 6.49
CA GLU A 980 4.46 -16.57 5.77
C GLU A 980 3.36 -16.44 4.70
N LEU A 981 2.60 -15.34 4.71
CA LEU A 981 1.47 -15.13 3.79
C LEU A 981 1.86 -15.23 2.29
N PRO A 982 3.05 -14.78 1.81
CA PRO A 982 3.46 -14.98 0.42
C PRO A 982 3.67 -16.46 0.06
N ALA A 983 4.29 -17.24 0.95
CA ALA A 983 4.47 -18.68 0.74
C ALA A 983 3.13 -19.42 0.77
N TYR A 984 2.24 -19.05 1.71
CA TYR A 984 0.86 -19.54 1.77
C TYR A 984 0.08 -19.20 0.50
N GLN A 985 0.24 -18.00 -0.07
CA GLN A 985 -0.36 -17.60 -1.34
C GLN A 985 0.11 -18.49 -2.49
N MET A 986 1.42 -18.75 -2.63
CA MET A 986 1.94 -19.63 -3.70
C MET A 986 1.48 -21.08 -3.53
N GLY A 987 1.36 -21.57 -2.29
CA GLY A 987 0.79 -22.88 -1.98
C GLY A 987 -0.73 -22.96 -2.17
N TRP A 988 -1.44 -21.84 -2.09
CA TRP A 988 -2.88 -21.75 -2.39
C TRP A 988 -3.13 -21.66 -3.89
N VAL A 989 -2.40 -20.79 -4.62
CA VAL A 989 -2.54 -20.60 -6.07
C VAL A 989 -2.26 -21.90 -6.84
N ARG A 990 -1.22 -22.66 -6.47
CA ARG A 990 -0.94 -23.96 -7.11
C ARG A 990 -2.08 -24.99 -6.91
N ARG A 991 -2.67 -25.06 -5.72
CA ARG A 991 -3.83 -25.92 -5.45
C ARG A 991 -5.07 -25.45 -6.22
N TYR A 992 -5.36 -24.15 -6.20
CA TYR A 992 -6.49 -23.59 -6.94
C TYR A 992 -6.41 -23.91 -8.44
N LEU A 993 -5.24 -23.77 -9.07
CA LEU A 993 -5.04 -24.11 -10.49
C LEU A 993 -5.21 -25.60 -10.77
N ALA A 994 -4.75 -26.49 -9.88
CA ALA A 994 -4.96 -27.93 -9.99
C ALA A 994 -6.44 -28.34 -9.81
N GLU A 995 -7.18 -27.63 -8.96
CA GLU A 995 -8.61 -27.85 -8.70
C GLU A 995 -9.52 -27.22 -9.79
N HIS A 996 -9.07 -26.14 -10.44
CA HIS A 996 -9.87 -25.32 -11.38
C HIS A 996 -9.20 -25.25 -12.76
N ALA A 997 -9.01 -26.41 -13.39
CA ALA A 997 -8.39 -26.55 -14.71
C ALA A 997 -8.95 -25.58 -15.76
N GLY A 998 -8.07 -24.86 -16.46
CA GLY A 998 -8.41 -23.80 -17.39
C GLY A 998 -8.47 -22.39 -16.79
N SER A 999 -8.28 -22.24 -15.47
CA SER A 999 -8.06 -20.93 -14.84
C SER A 999 -6.64 -20.41 -15.08
N THR A 1000 -6.46 -19.11 -15.30
CA THR A 1000 -5.11 -18.52 -15.40
C THR A 1000 -4.52 -18.20 -14.01
N PRO A 1001 -3.18 -18.10 -13.86
CA PRO A 1001 -2.56 -17.68 -12.60
C PRO A 1001 -3.04 -16.31 -12.09
N VAL A 1002 -3.41 -15.38 -12.98
CA VAL A 1002 -4.01 -14.09 -12.60
C VAL A 1002 -5.40 -14.26 -11.99
N GLN A 1003 -6.21 -15.18 -12.52
CA GLN A 1003 -7.52 -15.50 -11.95
C GLN A 1003 -7.37 -16.16 -10.56
N ALA A 1004 -6.41 -17.06 -10.41
CA ALA A 1004 -6.07 -17.68 -9.13
C ALA A 1004 -5.59 -16.66 -8.08
N ARG A 1005 -4.70 -15.72 -8.44
CA ARG A 1005 -4.27 -14.63 -7.54
C ARG A 1005 -5.46 -13.77 -7.09
N ARG A 1006 -6.34 -13.38 -8.02
CA ARG A 1006 -7.56 -12.60 -7.69
C ARG A 1006 -8.53 -13.36 -6.78
N ALA A 1007 -8.64 -14.68 -6.95
CA ALA A 1007 -9.44 -15.53 -6.06
C ALA A 1007 -8.83 -15.61 -4.65
N PHE A 1008 -7.50 -15.73 -4.52
CA PHE A 1008 -6.81 -15.65 -3.22
C PHE A 1008 -6.99 -14.28 -2.55
N GLU A 1009 -6.79 -13.20 -3.31
CA GLU A 1009 -6.93 -11.83 -2.81
C GLU A 1009 -8.32 -11.59 -2.24
N SER A 1010 -9.36 -11.87 -3.03
CA SER A 1010 -10.75 -11.63 -2.64
C SER A 1010 -11.28 -12.61 -1.58
N GLY A 1011 -10.86 -13.88 -1.64
CA GLY A 1011 -11.31 -14.94 -0.75
C GLY A 1011 -10.55 -15.04 0.59
N ILE A 1012 -9.32 -14.50 0.67
CA ILE A 1012 -8.45 -14.59 1.86
C ILE A 1012 -7.86 -13.23 2.23
N ALA A 1013 -6.97 -12.67 1.40
CA ALA A 1013 -6.13 -11.53 1.83
C ALA A 1013 -6.96 -10.28 2.21
N TYR A 1014 -7.97 -9.94 1.42
CA TYR A 1014 -8.87 -8.82 1.68
C TYR A 1014 -9.74 -9.05 2.94
N ARG A 1015 -10.12 -10.31 3.24
CA ARG A 1015 -10.88 -10.65 4.44
C ARG A 1015 -10.01 -10.54 5.70
N ARG A 1016 -8.72 -10.91 5.57
CA ARG A 1016 -7.69 -10.74 6.61
C ARG A 1016 -7.44 -9.26 6.93
N GLU A 1017 -7.17 -8.43 5.92
CA GLU A 1017 -6.97 -6.98 6.08
C GLU A 1017 -8.17 -6.33 6.79
N LEU A 1018 -9.40 -6.64 6.32
CA LEU A 1018 -10.64 -6.15 6.92
C LEU A 1018 -10.80 -6.56 8.39
N HIS A 1019 -10.47 -7.81 8.75
CA HIS A 1019 -10.56 -8.29 10.12
C HIS A 1019 -9.57 -7.57 11.04
N GLN A 1020 -8.30 -7.48 10.63
CA GLN A 1020 -7.27 -6.75 11.38
C GLN A 1020 -7.67 -5.29 11.59
N ASN A 1021 -8.15 -4.61 10.55
CA ASN A 1021 -8.67 -3.24 10.63
C ASN A 1021 -9.82 -3.06 11.65
N LEU A 1022 -10.69 -4.06 11.80
CA LEU A 1022 -11.82 -4.01 12.72
C LEU A 1022 -11.43 -4.35 14.16
N GLU A 1023 -10.56 -5.34 14.38
CA GLU A 1023 -10.03 -5.61 15.73
C GLU A 1023 -9.18 -4.45 16.25
N ASP A 1024 -8.35 -3.83 15.39
CA ASP A 1024 -7.61 -2.61 15.70
C ASP A 1024 -8.53 -1.47 16.18
N CYS A 1025 -9.71 -1.31 15.57
CA CYS A 1025 -10.66 -0.28 15.97
C CYS A 1025 -11.35 -0.64 17.30
N ARG A 1026 -11.70 -1.91 17.52
CA ARG A 1026 -12.29 -2.39 18.79
C ARG A 1026 -11.33 -2.25 19.96
N ALA A 1027 -10.08 -2.67 19.79
CA ALA A 1027 -9.03 -2.56 20.80
C ALA A 1027 -8.73 -1.10 21.16
N GLN A 1028 -8.83 -0.18 20.19
CA GLN A 1028 -8.66 1.27 20.41
C GLN A 1028 -9.96 1.97 20.87
N GLY A 1029 -11.08 1.26 21.02
CA GLY A 1029 -12.38 1.83 21.43
C GLY A 1029 -12.98 2.83 20.42
N ILE A 1030 -12.61 2.71 19.14
CA ILE A 1030 -13.04 3.60 18.07
C ILE A 1030 -14.39 3.12 17.53
N PRO A 1031 -15.46 3.96 17.53
CA PRO A 1031 -16.79 3.57 17.07
C PRO A 1031 -16.89 3.54 15.53
N LEU A 1032 -16.19 2.56 14.93
CA LEU A 1032 -16.20 2.26 13.50
C LEU A 1032 -16.83 0.88 13.27
N GLU A 1033 -17.88 0.85 12.44
CA GLU A 1033 -18.66 -0.34 12.12
C GLU A 1033 -18.54 -0.67 10.63
N TYR A 1034 -18.52 -1.97 10.29
CA TYR A 1034 -18.56 -2.43 8.91
C TYR A 1034 -19.91 -3.05 8.55
N LYS A 1035 -20.49 -2.67 7.42
CA LYS A 1035 -21.68 -3.30 6.84
C LYS A 1035 -21.34 -3.80 5.43
N VAL A 1036 -21.59 -5.08 5.16
CA VAL A 1036 -21.46 -5.66 3.82
C VAL A 1036 -22.52 -5.04 2.91
N CYS A 1037 -22.10 -4.44 1.81
CA CYS A 1037 -22.96 -3.84 0.80
C CYS A 1037 -22.18 -3.74 -0.51
N ASP A 1038 -22.73 -4.26 -1.62
CA ASP A 1038 -22.27 -3.79 -2.93
C ASP A 1038 -22.85 -2.39 -3.15
N MET A 1039 -21.97 -1.40 -3.19
CA MET A 1039 -22.32 0.00 -3.39
C MET A 1039 -22.69 0.32 -4.86
N THR A 1040 -22.72 -0.68 -5.76
CA THR A 1040 -23.31 -0.56 -7.09
C THR A 1040 -24.73 -1.15 -7.19
N ASP A 1041 -25.21 -1.87 -6.17
CA ASP A 1041 -26.59 -2.35 -6.10
C ASP A 1041 -27.49 -1.29 -5.43
N VAL A 1042 -28.42 -0.75 -6.22
CA VAL A 1042 -29.38 0.29 -5.79
C VAL A 1042 -30.26 -0.16 -4.62
N GLN A 1043 -30.67 -1.43 -4.58
CA GLN A 1043 -31.54 -1.95 -3.52
C GLN A 1043 -30.74 -2.29 -2.27
N ALA A 1044 -29.51 -2.80 -2.39
CA ALA A 1044 -28.61 -3.00 -1.25
C ALA A 1044 -28.29 -1.66 -0.55
N VAL A 1045 -27.97 -0.61 -1.31
CA VAL A 1045 -27.71 0.73 -0.75
C VAL A 1045 -28.96 1.31 -0.07
N ARG A 1046 -30.15 1.14 -0.65
CA ARG A 1046 -31.43 1.55 -0.03
C ARG A 1046 -31.70 0.80 1.27
N ALA A 1047 -31.56 -0.53 1.28
CA ALA A 1047 -31.75 -1.37 2.46
C ALA A 1047 -30.75 -1.01 3.57
N LEU A 1048 -29.48 -0.76 3.21
CA LEU A 1048 -28.46 -0.26 4.14
C LEU A 1048 -28.87 1.07 4.78
N LEU A 1049 -29.20 2.09 3.99
CA LEU A 1049 -29.54 3.42 4.52
C LEU A 1049 -30.83 3.38 5.35
N ALA A 1050 -31.81 2.56 4.97
CA ALA A 1050 -33.00 2.31 5.78
C ALA A 1050 -32.65 1.63 7.12
N GLY A 1051 -31.79 0.60 7.10
CA GLY A 1051 -31.32 -0.10 8.29
C GLY A 1051 -30.51 0.79 9.23
N VAL A 1052 -29.66 1.69 8.71
CA VAL A 1052 -28.93 2.69 9.51
C VAL A 1052 -29.90 3.64 10.21
N ARG A 1053 -30.93 4.15 9.50
CA ARG A 1053 -31.97 4.99 10.10
C ARG A 1053 -32.84 4.23 11.11
N GLN A 1054 -33.11 2.94 10.89
CA GLN A 1054 -33.83 2.11 11.85
C GLN A 1054 -33.00 1.85 13.12
N GLN A 1055 -31.69 1.57 12.97
CA GLN A 1055 -30.81 1.22 14.08
C GLN A 1055 -30.42 2.46 14.93
N TYR A 1056 -30.28 3.64 14.32
CA TYR A 1056 -29.73 4.83 14.98
C TYR A 1056 -30.59 6.10 14.88
N GLY A 1057 -31.74 6.05 14.22
CA GLY A 1057 -32.69 7.16 14.10
C GLY A 1057 -32.25 8.33 13.20
N ARG A 1058 -31.00 8.32 12.69
CA ARG A 1058 -30.38 9.47 12.02
C ARG A 1058 -29.27 9.06 11.04
N ILE A 1059 -28.98 9.97 10.10
CA ILE A 1059 -27.72 10.05 9.35
C ILE A 1059 -27.32 11.54 9.36
N ASP A 1060 -26.08 11.84 9.74
CA ASP A 1060 -25.54 13.20 9.88
C ASP A 1060 -24.46 13.52 8.84
N GLY A 1061 -23.84 12.52 8.24
CA GLY A 1061 -22.75 12.73 7.28
C GLY A 1061 -22.66 11.61 6.25
N ILE A 1062 -22.37 11.98 5.01
CA ILE A 1062 -22.02 11.05 3.93
C ILE A 1062 -20.57 11.27 3.50
N VAL A 1063 -19.85 10.17 3.30
CA VAL A 1063 -18.51 10.15 2.72
C VAL A 1063 -18.50 9.21 1.52
N HIS A 1064 -18.48 9.77 0.32
CA HIS A 1064 -18.42 8.99 -0.91
C HIS A 1064 -16.95 8.66 -1.28
N GLY A 1065 -16.44 7.56 -0.74
CA GLY A 1065 -15.08 7.03 -1.00
C GLY A 1065 -15.00 5.87 -2.01
N ALA A 1066 -16.13 5.34 -2.48
CA ALA A 1066 -16.15 4.15 -3.32
C ALA A 1066 -15.73 4.49 -4.76
N THR A 1067 -15.02 3.58 -5.42
CA THR A 1067 -14.66 3.70 -6.84
C THR A 1067 -14.25 2.35 -7.43
N ILE A 1068 -14.24 2.29 -8.76
CA ILE A 1068 -13.47 1.33 -9.55
C ILE A 1068 -12.49 2.15 -10.42
N GLU A 1069 -11.32 1.58 -10.72
CA GLU A 1069 -10.30 2.14 -11.62
C GLU A 1069 -9.89 1.03 -12.59
N GLU A 1070 -9.78 1.35 -13.89
CA GLU A 1070 -9.38 0.40 -14.95
C GLU A 1070 -8.61 1.18 -16.03
N SER A 1071 -7.35 1.53 -15.76
CA SER A 1071 -6.48 2.28 -16.66
C SER A 1071 -6.22 1.55 -18.00
N LYS A 1072 -6.74 2.12 -19.11
CA LYS A 1072 -6.54 1.70 -20.51
C LYS A 1072 -6.71 2.90 -21.42
N SER A 1073 -5.81 3.10 -22.40
CA SER A 1073 -5.93 4.18 -23.39
C SER A 1073 -7.28 4.13 -24.11
N LEU A 1074 -7.76 5.27 -24.61
CA LEU A 1074 -9.12 5.39 -25.13
C LEU A 1074 -9.50 4.30 -26.17
N PRO A 1075 -8.64 3.92 -27.14
CA PRO A 1075 -8.94 2.83 -28.08
C PRO A 1075 -8.87 1.40 -27.49
N ARG A 1076 -8.24 1.22 -26.32
CA ARG A 1076 -8.14 -0.07 -25.59
C ARG A 1076 -9.21 -0.25 -24.51
N LYS A 1077 -9.97 0.79 -24.17
CA LYS A 1077 -11.05 0.75 -23.16
C LYS A 1077 -12.36 0.32 -23.83
N THR A 1078 -13.19 -0.50 -23.17
CA THR A 1078 -14.53 -0.87 -23.67
C THR A 1078 -15.61 0.04 -23.09
N ALA A 1079 -16.79 0.02 -23.70
CA ALA A 1079 -17.97 0.72 -23.17
C ALA A 1079 -18.33 0.24 -21.75
N ASP A 1080 -18.25 -1.07 -21.49
CA ASP A 1080 -18.56 -1.67 -20.19
C ASP A 1080 -17.61 -1.20 -19.09
N VAL A 1081 -16.30 -1.11 -19.40
CA VAL A 1081 -15.31 -0.51 -18.48
C VAL A 1081 -15.71 0.92 -18.15
N PHE A 1082 -16.14 1.69 -19.16
CA PHE A 1082 -16.58 3.08 -18.98
C PHE A 1082 -17.80 3.17 -18.05
N VAL A 1083 -18.84 2.38 -18.31
CA VAL A 1083 -20.08 2.37 -17.51
C VAL A 1083 -19.83 1.84 -16.09
N ARG A 1084 -19.04 0.76 -15.91
CA ARG A 1084 -18.66 0.27 -14.56
C ARG A 1084 -17.93 1.32 -13.73
N THR A 1085 -17.08 2.13 -14.37
CA THR A 1085 -16.39 3.25 -13.70
C THR A 1085 -17.39 4.29 -13.19
N LEU A 1086 -18.44 4.58 -13.97
CA LEU A 1086 -19.50 5.54 -13.60
C LEU A 1086 -20.45 4.98 -12.53
N ASN A 1087 -20.81 3.69 -12.61
CA ASN A 1087 -21.65 2.99 -11.61
C ASN A 1087 -21.09 3.18 -10.20
N ALA A 1088 -19.81 2.83 -9.99
CA ALA A 1088 -19.16 2.85 -8.69
C ALA A 1088 -18.84 4.26 -8.15
N LYS A 1089 -19.05 5.31 -8.95
CA LYS A 1089 -18.68 6.69 -8.63
C LYS A 1089 -19.84 7.66 -8.90
N ALA A 1090 -19.99 8.11 -10.14
CA ALA A 1090 -20.96 9.14 -10.52
C ALA A 1090 -22.43 8.76 -10.29
N HIS A 1091 -22.83 7.50 -10.49
CA HIS A 1091 -24.22 7.08 -10.26
C HIS A 1091 -24.51 6.79 -8.79
N LEU A 1092 -23.57 6.15 -8.09
CA LEU A 1092 -23.62 6.00 -6.64
C LEU A 1092 -23.70 7.36 -5.92
N TRP A 1093 -22.92 8.36 -6.35
CA TRP A 1093 -23.00 9.72 -5.82
C TRP A 1093 -24.44 10.29 -5.90
N GLN A 1094 -25.10 10.16 -7.06
CA GLN A 1094 -26.49 10.61 -7.20
C GLN A 1094 -27.47 9.79 -6.37
N LEU A 1095 -27.26 8.46 -6.26
CA LEU A 1095 -28.10 7.61 -5.42
C LEU A 1095 -28.01 8.04 -3.95
N LEU A 1096 -26.79 8.28 -3.44
CA LEU A 1096 -26.59 8.80 -2.09
C LEU A 1096 -27.27 10.17 -1.94
N VAL A 1097 -27.07 11.10 -2.88
CA VAL A 1097 -27.72 12.43 -2.89
C VAL A 1097 -29.24 12.35 -2.87
N GLN A 1098 -29.85 11.45 -3.65
CA GLN A 1098 -31.29 11.21 -3.67
C GLN A 1098 -31.78 10.64 -2.33
N GLU A 1099 -31.22 9.50 -1.92
CA GLU A 1099 -31.69 8.74 -0.76
C GLU A 1099 -31.48 9.50 0.56
N THR A 1100 -30.50 10.43 0.62
CA THR A 1100 -30.25 11.28 1.79
C THR A 1100 -30.75 12.73 1.64
N TRP A 1101 -31.50 13.06 0.58
CA TRP A 1101 -32.01 14.43 0.36
C TRP A 1101 -32.91 14.93 1.50
N LYS A 1102 -33.52 14.01 2.26
CA LYS A 1102 -34.41 14.33 3.40
C LYS A 1102 -33.74 14.20 4.76
N ASP A 1103 -32.49 13.74 4.84
CA ASP A 1103 -31.74 13.71 6.11
C ASP A 1103 -31.22 15.10 6.48
N ASP A 1104 -31.09 15.35 7.78
CA ASP A 1104 -30.46 16.53 8.37
C ASP A 1104 -28.92 16.39 8.35
N LEU A 1105 -28.33 16.25 7.16
CA LEU A 1105 -26.87 16.11 7.01
C LEU A 1105 -26.15 17.39 7.42
N GLN A 1106 -25.09 17.25 8.21
CA GLN A 1106 -24.06 18.27 8.41
C GLN A 1106 -23.12 18.37 7.21
N PHE A 1107 -22.80 17.24 6.56
CA PHE A 1107 -21.85 17.19 5.45
C PHE A 1107 -22.11 16.06 4.43
N PHE A 1108 -21.60 16.27 3.21
CA PHE A 1108 -21.49 15.28 2.15
C PHE A 1108 -20.11 15.48 1.48
N ILE A 1109 -19.13 14.64 1.82
CA ILE A 1109 -17.78 14.72 1.26
C ILE A 1109 -17.58 13.65 0.20
N SER A 1110 -16.93 13.99 -0.91
CA SER A 1110 -16.56 13.03 -1.95
C SER A 1110 -15.05 12.92 -2.10
N PHE A 1111 -14.53 11.70 -2.22
CA PHE A 1111 -13.17 11.46 -2.68
C PHE A 1111 -13.16 11.68 -4.19
N GLY A 1112 -12.55 12.76 -4.66
CA GLY A 1112 -12.22 12.98 -6.05
C GLY A 1112 -10.90 12.29 -6.43
N SER A 1113 -10.18 12.85 -7.39
CA SER A 1113 -8.80 12.50 -7.72
C SER A 1113 -8.14 13.61 -8.54
N GLY A 1114 -6.85 13.87 -8.31
CA GLY A 1114 -6.02 14.71 -9.18
C GLY A 1114 -6.04 14.26 -10.65
N SER A 1115 -6.36 12.99 -10.94
CA SER A 1115 -6.62 12.53 -12.31
C SER A 1115 -7.91 13.13 -12.91
N GLY A 1116 -8.93 13.39 -12.09
CA GLY A 1116 -10.12 14.18 -12.44
C GLY A 1116 -9.79 15.66 -12.65
N ARG A 1117 -8.95 16.26 -11.80
CA ARG A 1117 -8.55 17.67 -11.92
C ARG A 1117 -7.56 17.96 -13.07
N TYR A 1118 -6.56 17.11 -13.29
CA TYR A 1118 -5.43 17.37 -14.20
C TYR A 1118 -5.32 16.44 -15.42
N GLY A 1119 -6.09 15.34 -15.44
CA GLY A 1119 -6.04 14.30 -16.46
C GLY A 1119 -4.80 13.40 -16.39
N ASN A 1120 -4.99 12.11 -16.65
CA ASN A 1120 -3.92 11.10 -16.73
C ASN A 1120 -4.12 10.17 -17.95
N LYS A 1121 -3.04 9.56 -18.45
CA LYS A 1121 -3.11 8.63 -19.58
C LYS A 1121 -3.90 7.37 -19.20
N GLY A 1122 -4.85 6.96 -20.03
CA GLY A 1122 -5.65 5.75 -19.83
C GLY A 1122 -6.83 5.89 -18.85
N GLN A 1123 -7.02 7.05 -18.23
CA GLN A 1123 -8.03 7.26 -17.18
C GLN A 1123 -9.26 8.05 -17.67
N THR A 1124 -9.54 8.07 -18.97
CA THR A 1124 -10.67 8.83 -19.58
C THR A 1124 -12.04 8.61 -18.92
N SER A 1125 -12.38 7.38 -18.52
CA SER A 1125 -13.63 7.08 -17.79
C SER A 1125 -13.58 7.53 -16.32
N TYR A 1126 -12.46 7.26 -15.65
CA TYR A 1126 -12.26 7.56 -14.24
C TYR A 1126 -12.24 9.07 -13.98
N SER A 1127 -11.51 9.83 -14.79
CA SER A 1127 -11.43 11.28 -14.67
C SER A 1127 -12.73 11.97 -15.03
N ALA A 1128 -13.47 11.47 -16.03
CA ALA A 1128 -14.82 11.95 -16.32
C ALA A 1128 -15.77 11.74 -15.13
N ALA A 1129 -15.70 10.58 -14.47
CA ALA A 1129 -16.51 10.29 -13.29
C ALA A 1129 -16.15 11.18 -12.09
N ASN A 1130 -14.86 11.34 -11.78
CA ASN A 1130 -14.38 12.17 -10.66
C ASN A 1130 -14.68 13.67 -10.90
N ALA A 1131 -14.39 14.20 -12.09
CA ALA A 1131 -14.66 15.60 -12.41
C ALA A 1131 -16.17 15.92 -12.48
N LEU A 1132 -17.01 14.96 -12.89
CA LEU A 1132 -18.47 15.11 -12.81
C LEU A 1132 -18.96 15.26 -11.37
N ILE A 1133 -18.52 14.40 -10.43
CA ILE A 1133 -18.96 14.51 -9.03
C ILE A 1133 -18.38 15.76 -8.34
N ALA A 1134 -17.17 16.20 -8.71
CA ALA A 1134 -16.61 17.47 -8.23
C ALA A 1134 -17.53 18.65 -8.57
N LYS A 1135 -17.90 18.79 -9.86
CA LYS A 1135 -18.78 19.88 -10.28
C LYS A 1135 -20.21 19.69 -9.77
N ALA A 1136 -20.72 18.46 -9.67
CA ALA A 1136 -22.05 18.18 -9.13
C ALA A 1136 -22.13 18.45 -7.61
N GLY A 1137 -21.03 18.27 -6.87
CA GLY A 1137 -20.89 18.65 -5.46
C GLY A 1137 -21.05 20.15 -5.21
N LEU A 1138 -20.52 21.01 -6.10
CA LEU A 1138 -20.75 22.46 -6.08
C LEU A 1138 -22.24 22.78 -6.24
N VAL A 1139 -22.91 22.18 -7.23
CA VAL A 1139 -24.35 22.39 -7.48
C VAL A 1139 -25.20 21.86 -6.32
N TYR A 1140 -24.87 20.69 -5.77
CA TYR A 1140 -25.55 20.13 -4.59
C TYR A 1140 -25.42 21.06 -3.38
N GLY A 1141 -24.22 21.56 -3.07
CA GLY A 1141 -23.98 22.50 -1.97
C GLY A 1141 -24.78 23.81 -2.13
N THR A 1142 -24.85 24.36 -3.35
CA THR A 1142 -25.69 25.54 -3.65
C THR A 1142 -27.19 25.26 -3.44
N LEU A 1143 -27.67 24.06 -3.74
CA LEU A 1143 -29.06 23.63 -3.51
C LEU A 1143 -29.35 23.22 -2.06
N ARG A 1144 -28.31 22.93 -1.27
CA ARG A 1144 -28.37 22.44 0.12
C ARG A 1144 -27.42 23.25 1.02
N PRO A 1145 -27.60 24.58 1.17
CA PRO A 1145 -26.61 25.46 1.81
C PRO A 1145 -26.36 25.21 3.32
N GLY A 1146 -27.14 24.35 3.98
CA GLY A 1146 -26.87 23.86 5.34
C GLY A 1146 -25.96 22.63 5.41
N VAL A 1147 -25.66 21.99 4.27
CA VAL A 1147 -24.81 20.78 4.18
C VAL A 1147 -23.44 21.18 3.64
N ARG A 1148 -22.36 20.88 4.37
CA ARG A 1148 -20.99 21.03 3.86
C ARG A 1148 -20.75 20.03 2.72
N SER A 1149 -20.79 20.50 1.48
CA SER A 1149 -20.50 19.70 0.28
C SER A 1149 -19.11 20.04 -0.27
N VAL A 1150 -18.19 19.08 -0.28
CA VAL A 1150 -16.83 19.23 -0.82
C VAL A 1150 -16.38 17.95 -1.52
N THR A 1151 -15.75 18.09 -2.69
CA THR A 1151 -14.96 17.02 -3.31
C THR A 1151 -13.48 17.31 -3.14
N VAL A 1152 -12.73 16.34 -2.61
CA VAL A 1152 -11.27 16.46 -2.43
C VAL A 1152 -10.56 15.66 -3.51
N ASP A 1153 -9.88 16.34 -4.42
CA ASP A 1153 -9.08 15.72 -5.48
C ASP A 1153 -7.70 15.31 -4.94
N TRP A 1154 -7.54 13.99 -4.76
CA TRP A 1154 -6.37 13.39 -4.12
C TRP A 1154 -5.19 13.14 -5.08
N PRO A 1155 -3.94 13.29 -4.62
CA PRO A 1155 -2.74 12.85 -5.31
C PRO A 1155 -2.55 11.33 -5.12
N VAL A 1156 -1.36 10.79 -5.35
CA VAL A 1156 -1.06 9.40 -5.00
C VAL A 1156 -0.88 9.28 -3.48
N TRP A 1157 -1.46 8.23 -2.88
CA TRP A 1157 -1.26 7.88 -1.47
C TRP A 1157 -0.35 6.64 -1.38
N VAL A 1158 0.48 6.54 -0.34
CA VAL A 1158 1.32 5.36 -0.03
C VAL A 1158 1.03 4.76 1.33
N GLY A 1159 1.39 3.47 1.50
CA GLY A 1159 1.21 2.71 2.73
C GLY A 1159 0.03 1.73 2.73
N ALA A 1160 -1.01 1.95 1.90
CA ALA A 1160 -2.12 1.01 1.68
C ALA A 1160 -2.98 1.41 0.47
N GLY A 1161 -3.61 0.43 -0.18
CA GLY A 1161 -4.53 0.65 -1.29
C GLY A 1161 -3.97 0.16 -2.62
N ILE A 1162 -4.18 0.93 -3.69
CA ILE A 1162 -3.84 0.54 -5.08
C ILE A 1162 -2.33 0.69 -5.37
N VAL A 1163 -1.61 1.48 -4.57
CA VAL A 1163 -0.16 1.69 -4.71
C VAL A 1163 0.56 1.01 -3.55
N GLU A 1164 1.31 -0.04 -3.87
CA GLU A 1164 2.20 -0.73 -2.94
C GLU A 1164 3.47 0.10 -2.68
N ASN A 1165 4.19 -0.22 -1.59
CA ASN A 1165 5.44 0.43 -1.20
C ASN A 1165 6.64 -0.04 -2.04
N ASN A 1166 6.50 -0.05 -3.36
CA ASN A 1166 7.56 -0.37 -4.31
C ASN A 1166 8.43 0.90 -4.52
N ALA A 1167 9.66 0.88 -4.00
CA ALA A 1167 10.56 2.04 -4.02
C ALA A 1167 10.80 2.60 -5.44
N ASP A 1168 11.08 1.74 -6.42
CA ASP A 1168 11.26 2.13 -7.82
C ASP A 1168 10.01 2.81 -8.40
N TYR A 1169 8.82 2.32 -8.06
CA TYR A 1169 7.56 2.92 -8.53
C TYR A 1169 7.36 4.32 -7.94
N LEU A 1170 7.65 4.52 -6.64
CA LEU A 1170 7.55 5.82 -6.00
C LEU A 1170 8.61 6.80 -6.52
N GLU A 1171 9.82 6.33 -6.78
CA GLU A 1171 10.89 7.13 -7.38
C GLU A 1171 10.54 7.53 -8.83
N ARG A 1172 9.94 6.63 -9.61
CA ARG A 1172 9.38 6.91 -10.95
C ARG A 1172 8.23 7.93 -10.89
N LEU A 1173 7.32 7.86 -9.91
CA LEU A 1173 6.27 8.87 -9.72
C LEU A 1173 6.85 10.26 -9.38
N SER A 1174 7.84 10.30 -8.47
CA SER A 1174 8.57 11.53 -8.12
C SER A 1174 9.28 12.14 -9.33
N LYS A 1175 9.94 11.33 -10.17
CA LYS A 1175 10.57 11.73 -11.43
C LYS A 1175 9.58 12.21 -12.50
N LEU A 1176 8.33 11.75 -12.44
CA LEU A 1176 7.23 12.26 -13.29
C LEU A 1176 6.58 13.53 -12.71
N GLY A 1177 7.05 14.03 -11.56
CA GLY A 1177 6.46 15.18 -10.88
C GLY A 1177 5.03 14.93 -10.45
N VAL A 1178 4.75 13.75 -9.90
CA VAL A 1178 3.45 13.40 -9.29
C VAL A 1178 3.59 13.49 -7.78
N CYS A 1179 2.77 14.34 -7.14
CA CYS A 1179 2.67 14.39 -5.68
C CYS A 1179 2.34 13.01 -5.10
N VAL A 1180 3.07 12.63 -4.06
CA VAL A 1180 2.85 11.42 -3.27
C VAL A 1180 2.74 11.84 -1.80
N ILE A 1181 1.67 11.44 -1.11
CA ILE A 1181 1.44 11.69 0.32
C ILE A 1181 1.32 10.37 1.09
N ASP A 1182 1.65 10.40 2.38
CA ASP A 1182 1.40 9.24 3.25
C ASP A 1182 -0.06 9.18 3.74
N ILE A 1183 -0.44 8.05 4.34
CA ILE A 1183 -1.81 7.79 4.82
C ILE A 1183 -2.22 8.65 6.03
N ALA A 1184 -1.30 8.98 6.93
CA ALA A 1184 -1.58 9.87 8.05
C ALA A 1184 -1.74 11.31 7.57
N GLU A 1185 -0.95 11.75 6.58
CA GLU A 1185 -1.14 13.04 5.90
C GLU A 1185 -2.52 13.08 5.20
N GLY A 1186 -2.85 12.09 4.36
CA GLY A 1186 -4.12 12.04 3.66
C GLY A 1186 -5.33 11.99 4.60
N ALA A 1187 -5.27 11.19 5.66
CA ALA A 1187 -6.32 11.11 6.68
C ALA A 1187 -6.43 12.39 7.54
N TYR A 1188 -5.32 13.11 7.77
CA TYR A 1188 -5.30 14.44 8.37
C TYR A 1188 -6.01 15.45 7.45
N TRP A 1189 -5.63 15.54 6.17
CA TRP A 1189 -6.27 16.45 5.21
C TRP A 1189 -7.76 16.18 5.07
N PHE A 1190 -8.18 14.90 5.01
CA PHE A 1190 -9.59 14.52 4.92
C PHE A 1190 -10.40 15.00 6.13
N THR A 1191 -9.90 14.72 7.33
CA THR A 1191 -10.56 15.10 8.58
C THR A 1191 -10.54 16.63 8.77
N GLY A 1192 -9.46 17.27 8.32
CA GLY A 1192 -9.28 18.72 8.31
C GLY A 1192 -10.23 19.43 7.35
N GLU A 1193 -10.50 18.88 6.16
CA GLU A 1193 -11.46 19.46 5.22
C GLU A 1193 -12.89 19.43 5.78
N ILE A 1194 -13.27 18.39 6.55
CA ILE A 1194 -14.56 18.33 7.25
C ILE A 1194 -14.66 19.40 8.33
N LEU A 1195 -13.64 19.52 9.18
CA LEU A 1195 -13.70 20.30 10.42
C LEU A 1195 -13.26 21.77 10.26
N HIS A 1196 -12.27 22.05 9.41
CA HIS A 1196 -11.55 23.33 9.30
C HIS A 1196 -11.48 23.90 7.87
N GLY A 1197 -12.09 23.23 6.89
CA GLY A 1197 -12.06 23.65 5.49
C GLY A 1197 -12.90 24.90 5.18
N GLY A 1198 -12.54 25.60 4.08
CA GLY A 1198 -13.23 26.79 3.59
C GLY A 1198 -14.60 26.54 2.96
N SER A 1199 -15.17 27.54 2.29
CA SER A 1199 -16.49 27.41 1.63
C SER A 1199 -16.43 27.00 0.15
N ALA A 1200 -15.26 26.59 -0.36
CA ALA A 1200 -15.12 25.99 -1.68
C ALA A 1200 -15.63 24.53 -1.66
N GLY A 1201 -16.36 24.12 -2.71
CA GLY A 1201 -16.85 22.74 -2.85
C GLY A 1201 -15.93 21.81 -3.63
N GLU A 1202 -14.76 22.28 -4.05
CA GLU A 1202 -13.75 21.52 -4.78
C GLU A 1202 -12.35 21.95 -4.29
N THR A 1203 -11.60 21.00 -3.73
CA THR A 1203 -10.28 21.23 -3.14
C THR A 1203 -9.30 20.18 -3.65
N VAL A 1204 -8.01 20.52 -3.71
CA VAL A 1204 -6.97 19.63 -4.23
C VAL A 1204 -5.84 19.54 -3.22
N ILE A 1205 -5.31 18.33 -3.00
CA ILE A 1205 -4.04 18.14 -2.30
C ILE A 1205 -2.96 17.84 -3.34
N ALA A 1206 -1.90 18.64 -3.39
CA ALA A 1206 -0.82 18.54 -4.38
C ALA A 1206 0.48 19.18 -3.87
N ASP A 1207 1.60 18.93 -4.55
CA ASP A 1207 2.88 19.62 -4.33
C ASP A 1207 3.19 20.59 -5.47
N ASP A 1208 4.21 21.44 -5.30
CA ASP A 1208 4.59 22.43 -6.31
C ASP A 1208 5.06 21.78 -7.63
N LYS A 1209 5.76 20.64 -7.54
CA LYS A 1209 6.23 19.84 -8.68
C LYS A 1209 5.10 19.31 -9.56
N THR A 1210 3.93 19.01 -8.97
CA THR A 1210 2.74 18.63 -9.74
C THR A 1210 2.32 19.77 -10.67
N PHE A 1211 2.32 21.02 -10.21
CA PHE A 1211 1.95 22.16 -11.07
C PHE A 1211 2.97 22.39 -12.20
N GLU A 1212 4.25 22.13 -11.94
CA GLU A 1212 5.32 22.17 -12.94
C GLU A 1212 5.15 21.05 -13.98
N SER A 1213 4.89 19.81 -13.55
CA SER A 1213 4.76 18.63 -14.44
C SER A 1213 3.49 18.61 -15.30
N VAL A 1214 2.43 19.31 -14.87
CA VAL A 1214 1.23 19.51 -15.71
C VAL A 1214 1.37 20.66 -16.70
N GLY A 1215 2.35 21.55 -16.53
CA GLY A 1215 2.62 22.67 -17.44
C GLY A 1215 1.49 23.70 -17.52
N TRP A 1216 0.73 23.89 -16.43
CA TRP A 1216 -0.39 24.84 -16.39
C TRP A 1216 0.04 26.21 -15.85
N PRO A 1217 -0.51 27.34 -16.35
CA PRO A 1217 -0.18 28.67 -15.84
C PRO A 1217 -0.60 28.83 -14.38
N ARG A 1218 0.37 28.96 -13.48
CA ARG A 1218 0.15 29.19 -12.05
C ARG A 1218 0.13 30.70 -11.75
N HIS A 1219 -0.74 31.11 -10.83
CA HIS A 1219 -0.86 32.50 -10.40
C HIS A 1219 -0.92 32.54 -8.87
N GLY A 1220 -0.10 33.40 -8.25
CA GLY A 1220 -0.13 33.61 -6.80
C GLY A 1220 -1.34 34.44 -6.39
N GLN A 1221 -1.71 34.42 -5.11
CA GLN A 1221 -2.83 35.24 -4.62
C GLN A 1221 -2.60 36.74 -4.89
N ASP A 1222 -1.35 37.20 -4.82
CA ASP A 1222 -0.98 38.61 -5.06
C ASP A 1222 -1.22 39.09 -6.49
N SER A 1223 -1.32 38.17 -7.47
CA SER A 1223 -1.68 38.49 -8.85
C SER A 1223 -3.17 38.30 -9.16
N LEU A 1224 -4.02 38.06 -8.16
CA LEU A 1224 -5.45 37.74 -8.34
C LEU A 1224 -6.37 38.73 -7.61
N GLN A 1225 -7.09 39.56 -8.37
CA GLN A 1225 -8.08 40.48 -7.82
C GLN A 1225 -9.42 39.77 -7.57
N VAL A 1226 -9.99 39.87 -6.36
CA VAL A 1226 -11.32 39.35 -6.06
C VAL A 1226 -12.40 40.19 -6.75
N THR A 1227 -13.15 39.59 -7.66
CA THR A 1227 -14.23 40.26 -8.42
C THR A 1227 -15.64 39.94 -7.92
N ALA A 1228 -15.84 38.80 -7.25
CA ALA A 1228 -17.09 38.46 -6.57
C ALA A 1228 -16.86 37.44 -5.44
N ARG A 1229 -17.77 37.39 -4.46
CA ARG A 1229 -17.88 36.33 -3.45
C ARG A 1229 -19.33 35.86 -3.41
N GLU A 1230 -19.58 34.59 -3.69
CA GLU A 1230 -20.92 34.03 -3.88
C GLU A 1230 -21.04 32.63 -3.24
N ALA A 1231 -22.26 32.11 -3.11
CA ALA A 1231 -22.49 30.73 -2.74
C ALA A 1231 -21.98 29.79 -3.85
N GLY A 1232 -20.84 29.13 -3.60
CA GLY A 1232 -20.10 28.32 -4.57
C GLY A 1232 -18.62 28.71 -4.72
N GLY A 1233 -18.21 29.90 -4.26
CA GLY A 1233 -16.80 30.27 -4.15
C GLY A 1233 -16.50 31.77 -4.29
N THR A 1234 -15.20 32.08 -4.37
CA THR A 1234 -14.70 33.41 -4.74
C THR A 1234 -14.36 33.42 -6.23
N ARG A 1235 -14.74 34.48 -6.95
CA ARG A 1235 -14.33 34.71 -8.35
C ARG A 1235 -13.16 35.70 -8.39
N TYR A 1236 -12.16 35.41 -9.21
CA TYR A 1236 -10.97 36.24 -9.36
C TYR A 1236 -10.81 36.76 -10.79
N ALA A 1237 -9.90 37.72 -10.98
CA ALA A 1237 -9.39 38.16 -12.27
C ALA A 1237 -7.87 38.38 -12.19
N LEU A 1238 -7.21 38.30 -13.34
CA LEU A 1238 -5.80 38.65 -13.58
C LEU A 1238 -5.70 40.07 -14.17
#